data_AF-A0A927XVD6-F1
#
_entry.id   AF-A0A927XVD6-F1
#
_cell.length_a   1.000
_cell.length_b   1.000
_cell.length_c   1.000
_cell.angle_alpha   90.00
_cell.angle_beta   90.00
_cell.angle_gamma   90.00
#
_symmetry.space_group_name_H-M   'P 1'
#
loop_
_entity.id
_entity.type
_entity.pdbx_description
1 polymer ?
#
loop_
_entity_poly.entity_id
_entity_poly.type
_entity_poly.pdbx_seq_one_letter_code
_entity_poly.pdbx_strand_id
1 'polypeptide(L)'
;MSRLEELFGVNVFSDEVMQKRLPKDTYKALHKTIADGRPLKPEVANIVACAMRDWAVEKGVTHYTHWFQPMNGVTAEKHDSFISPRENGKIILEFSGKELVHGESDASSFPSGGLRTTFEARGYTAWDPTSYAFIKDGVLCIPTAFCSYGGEALDAKTPLLRSMEALNKQAVRILKLFGRDATRVTSTVGPEQEYFLIDKKLYDQRKDLIFTGRTLFGAKPPKGQELDDHYSGAIKPRVKAFMTELDEELWKLGVLAKTEHNEAAPAQHEMAPIYTVTTLATDHNQLTMEMMKKVALRHGLVCLLHEKPFAGVNGSGKHNNWSMSTNTGYNLLNPGDDPASSAQFLLFLTAMIKAVDMHADLLRICTASAGNDHRLGACEAPPAIISIFLGDELTAIVDNLISESEYHAAAKKDLEIGVTVLPKFPQDNTDRNRTSPFAFTGNKFEFRSLGSSASIAETNVTLNSIVADVLMSFADELEKADDFKRALHDLIVRTLREHNRIIFNGNGYANAWVEEAARRGLPNYASTVDALPHLLDEKNVALFARQGVYSRTELHSRYEISLEYYAKAVNIEAETCLMMAERQIFPACAKFAGEMGRVVRDIREAGVEPIAEERLLKFVTDRNVKLFDAINNLREAILGTRHSANALENAQYERYIIIPAMSKVREIADDLESLVDKKSWPFPTYDDLLFNV
;
A
#
# COMPACT_ATOMS: atom_id res chain seq x y z
N MET A 1 -15.01 -26.79 -15.00
CA MET A 1 -13.79 -26.02 -14.66
C MET A 1 -12.88 -26.07 -15.87
N SER A 2 -12.59 -24.93 -16.49
CA SER A 2 -11.40 -24.84 -17.36
C SER A 2 -10.19 -25.23 -16.53
N ARG A 3 -9.22 -25.94 -17.11
CA ARG A 3 -7.98 -26.23 -16.41
C ARG A 3 -7.33 -24.89 -16.03
N LEU A 4 -6.78 -24.73 -14.82
CA LEU A 4 -6.14 -23.47 -14.40
C LEU A 4 -5.13 -22.96 -15.45
N GLU A 5 -4.40 -23.88 -16.07
CA GLU A 5 -3.47 -23.61 -17.17
C GLU A 5 -4.13 -22.97 -18.40
N GLU A 6 -5.40 -23.27 -18.70
CA GLU A 6 -6.14 -22.68 -19.81
C GLU A 6 -6.75 -21.31 -19.44
N LEU A 7 -7.01 -21.09 -18.16
CA LEU A 7 -7.59 -19.85 -17.63
C LEU A 7 -6.54 -18.75 -17.47
N PHE A 8 -5.34 -19.12 -17.06
CA PHE A 8 -4.30 -18.19 -16.66
C PHE A 8 -3.86 -17.28 -17.82
N GLY A 9 -3.89 -15.97 -17.60
CA GLY A 9 -3.48 -14.97 -18.57
C GLY A 9 -4.36 -14.91 -19.83
N VAL A 10 -5.54 -15.52 -19.83
CA VAL A 10 -6.42 -15.56 -21.01
C VAL A 10 -6.84 -14.16 -21.48
N ASN A 11 -6.85 -13.17 -20.57
CA ASN A 11 -7.15 -11.78 -20.87
C ASN A 11 -5.90 -10.91 -20.98
N VAL A 12 -4.71 -11.49 -21.16
CA VAL A 12 -3.45 -10.75 -21.29
C VAL A 12 -2.86 -10.96 -22.67
N PHE A 13 -2.43 -9.87 -23.32
CA PHE A 13 -1.63 -9.91 -24.54
C PHE A 13 -0.17 -10.25 -24.19
N SER A 14 0.02 -11.45 -23.65
CA SER A 14 1.27 -11.93 -23.07
C SER A 14 2.37 -12.16 -24.10
N ASP A 15 3.59 -12.41 -23.64
CA ASP A 15 4.71 -12.82 -24.49
C ASP A 15 4.37 -14.00 -25.42
N GLU A 16 3.68 -15.02 -24.89
CA GLU A 16 3.24 -16.17 -25.68
C GLU A 16 2.25 -15.77 -26.80
N VAL A 17 1.30 -14.88 -26.49
CA VAL A 17 0.35 -14.36 -27.48
C VAL A 17 1.07 -13.54 -28.54
N MET A 18 2.00 -12.68 -28.11
CA MET A 18 2.85 -11.88 -29.01
C MET A 18 3.69 -12.78 -29.92
N GLN A 19 4.30 -13.83 -29.40
CA GLN A 19 5.11 -14.78 -30.18
C GLN A 19 4.28 -15.50 -31.24
N LYS A 20 3.02 -15.86 -30.92
CA LYS A 20 2.11 -16.53 -31.86
C LYS A 20 1.57 -15.60 -32.95
N ARG A 21 1.35 -14.32 -32.64
CA ARG A 21 0.65 -13.37 -33.52
C ARG A 21 1.56 -12.43 -34.30
N LEU A 22 2.71 -12.06 -33.74
CA LEU A 22 3.62 -11.11 -34.38
C LEU A 22 4.53 -11.83 -35.40
N PRO A 23 4.85 -11.17 -36.53
CA PRO A 23 5.93 -11.63 -37.40
C PRO A 23 7.23 -11.80 -36.61
N LYS A 24 8.01 -12.85 -36.93
CA LYS A 24 9.23 -13.23 -36.20
C LYS A 24 10.22 -12.07 -36.00
N ASP A 25 10.41 -11.24 -37.03
CA ASP A 25 11.32 -10.10 -36.97
C ASP A 25 10.77 -8.95 -36.11
N THR A 26 9.46 -8.70 -36.17
CA THR A 26 8.76 -7.74 -35.30
C THR A 26 8.84 -8.16 -33.83
N TYR A 27 8.58 -9.43 -33.53
CA TYR A 27 8.69 -10.00 -32.18
C TYR A 27 10.10 -9.79 -31.62
N LYS A 28 11.13 -10.20 -32.37
CA LYS A 28 12.53 -10.00 -31.97
C LYS A 28 12.89 -8.52 -31.79
N ALA A 29 12.41 -7.66 -32.68
CA ALA A 29 12.64 -6.21 -32.58
C ALA A 29 12.00 -5.62 -31.33
N LEU A 30 10.76 -6.00 -31.00
CA LEU A 30 10.06 -5.57 -29.79
C LEU A 30 10.81 -6.00 -28.53
N HIS A 31 11.18 -7.28 -28.41
CA HIS A 31 11.96 -7.77 -27.26
C HIS A 31 13.29 -7.06 -27.10
N LYS A 32 14.00 -6.84 -28.21
CA LYS A 32 15.26 -6.11 -28.19
C LYS A 32 15.06 -4.66 -27.73
N THR A 33 14.01 -4.00 -28.19
CA THR A 33 13.66 -2.64 -27.75
C THR A 33 13.36 -2.57 -26.25
N ILE A 34 12.60 -3.54 -25.71
CA ILE A 34 12.30 -3.66 -24.28
C ILE A 34 13.56 -3.95 -23.45
N ALA A 35 14.42 -4.84 -23.94
CA ALA A 35 15.66 -5.22 -23.28
C ALA A 35 16.68 -4.07 -23.26
N ASP A 36 16.84 -3.37 -24.39
CA ASP A 36 17.79 -2.28 -24.58
C ASP A 36 17.28 -0.93 -24.05
N GLY A 37 16.00 -0.83 -23.64
CA GLY A 37 15.39 0.42 -23.16
C GLY A 37 15.30 1.51 -24.24
N ARG A 38 15.07 1.13 -25.51
CA ARG A 38 15.06 2.07 -26.66
C ARG A 38 13.64 2.48 -27.05
N PRO A 39 13.46 3.59 -27.79
CA PRO A 39 12.17 3.93 -28.39
C PRO A 39 11.72 2.86 -29.39
N LEU A 40 10.42 2.58 -29.40
CA LEU A 40 9.81 1.65 -30.35
C LEU A 40 9.79 2.27 -31.75
N LYS A 41 10.24 1.52 -32.76
CA LYS A 41 10.19 1.97 -34.15
C LYS A 41 8.73 2.06 -34.62
N PRO A 42 8.32 3.11 -35.36
CA PRO A 42 6.94 3.27 -35.83
C PRO A 42 6.40 2.07 -36.59
N GLU A 43 7.23 1.39 -37.38
CA GLU A 43 6.84 0.21 -38.14
C GLU A 43 6.51 -0.98 -37.22
N VAL A 44 7.30 -1.18 -36.16
CA VAL A 44 7.06 -2.21 -35.15
C VAL A 44 5.79 -1.87 -34.37
N ALA A 45 5.61 -0.61 -33.97
CA ALA A 45 4.43 -0.14 -33.25
C ALA A 45 3.14 -0.39 -34.03
N ASN A 46 3.10 -0.08 -35.33
CA ASN A 46 1.92 -0.30 -36.17
C ASN A 46 1.53 -1.78 -36.27
N ILE A 47 2.51 -2.68 -36.41
CA ILE A 47 2.26 -4.13 -36.49
C ILE A 47 1.74 -4.64 -35.15
N VAL A 48 2.33 -4.20 -34.03
CA VAL A 48 1.89 -4.57 -32.69
C VAL A 48 0.47 -4.07 -32.40
N ALA A 49 0.17 -2.81 -32.74
CA ALA A 49 -1.16 -2.24 -32.57
C ALA A 49 -2.22 -3.03 -33.34
N CYS A 50 -1.97 -3.35 -34.61
CA CYS A 50 -2.89 -4.16 -35.41
C CYS A 50 -3.11 -5.55 -34.78
N ALA A 51 -2.04 -6.25 -34.39
CA ALA A 51 -2.14 -7.58 -33.78
C ALA A 51 -2.88 -7.55 -32.43
N MET A 52 -2.66 -6.50 -31.63
CA MET A 52 -3.32 -6.30 -30.33
C MET A 52 -4.81 -6.00 -30.51
N ARG A 53 -5.18 -5.14 -31.46
CA ARG A 53 -6.58 -4.89 -31.84
C ARG A 53 -7.26 -6.16 -32.30
N ASP A 54 -6.66 -6.90 -33.23
CA ASP A 54 -7.28 -8.11 -33.79
C ASP A 54 -7.50 -9.16 -32.71
N TRP A 55 -6.51 -9.37 -31.83
CA TRP A 55 -6.66 -10.22 -30.64
C TRP A 55 -7.80 -9.79 -29.71
N ALA A 56 -7.94 -8.49 -29.47
CA ALA A 56 -9.00 -7.95 -28.62
C ALA A 56 -10.39 -8.08 -29.28
N VAL A 57 -10.50 -7.75 -30.56
CA VAL A 57 -11.76 -7.84 -31.33
C VAL A 57 -12.24 -9.29 -31.44
N GLU A 58 -11.33 -10.26 -31.61
CA GLU A 58 -11.67 -11.70 -31.57
C GLU A 58 -12.31 -12.13 -30.24
N LYS A 59 -12.03 -11.39 -29.15
CA LYS A 59 -12.62 -11.59 -27.83
C LYS A 59 -13.87 -10.72 -27.59
N GLY A 60 -14.37 -10.03 -28.61
CA GLY A 60 -15.56 -9.20 -28.55
C GLY A 60 -15.32 -7.78 -27.98
N VAL A 61 -14.06 -7.37 -27.82
CA VAL A 61 -13.71 -6.02 -27.34
C VAL A 61 -13.98 -4.99 -28.43
N THR A 62 -14.61 -3.88 -28.06
CA THR A 62 -14.96 -2.80 -28.99
C THR A 62 -14.23 -1.48 -28.72
N HIS A 63 -13.65 -1.35 -27.52
CA HIS A 63 -12.96 -0.14 -27.06
C HIS A 63 -11.54 -0.46 -26.60
N TYR A 64 -10.68 0.55 -26.61
CA TYR A 64 -9.40 0.54 -25.94
C TYR A 64 -9.27 1.75 -25.01
N THR A 65 -8.31 1.68 -24.09
CA THR A 65 -7.97 2.78 -23.18
C THR A 65 -6.48 2.77 -22.90
N HIS A 66 -5.90 3.96 -22.76
CA HIS A 66 -4.66 4.12 -22.02
C HIS A 66 -4.99 4.02 -20.54
N TRP A 67 -4.47 2.99 -19.87
CA TRP A 67 -4.70 2.72 -18.46
C TRP A 67 -3.49 3.23 -17.67
N PHE A 68 -3.71 4.18 -16.78
CA PHE A 68 -2.64 4.84 -16.01
C PHE A 68 -3.05 5.09 -14.56
N GLN A 69 -2.06 5.44 -13.74
CA GLN A 69 -2.22 5.62 -12.29
C GLN A 69 -1.86 7.07 -11.91
N PRO A 70 -2.81 8.02 -12.02
CA PRO A 70 -2.59 9.40 -11.61
C PRO A 70 -2.39 9.52 -10.09
N MET A 71 -1.98 10.70 -9.61
CA MET A 71 -1.68 10.97 -8.19
C MET A 71 -2.91 11.10 -7.28
N ASN A 72 -3.99 10.35 -7.56
CA ASN A 72 -5.19 10.26 -6.73
C ASN A 72 -5.37 8.88 -6.07
N GLY A 73 -4.40 7.98 -6.23
CA GLY A 73 -4.40 6.65 -5.61
C GLY A 73 -5.27 5.59 -6.29
N VAL A 74 -5.90 5.91 -7.42
CA VAL A 74 -6.70 4.97 -8.23
C VAL A 74 -6.26 5.00 -9.70
N THR A 75 -6.72 4.04 -10.48
CA THR A 75 -6.45 3.99 -11.92
C THR A 75 -7.44 4.83 -12.71
N ALA A 76 -7.01 5.38 -13.84
CA ALA A 76 -7.84 6.16 -14.74
C ALA A 76 -7.92 5.53 -16.14
N GLU A 77 -9.08 5.71 -16.78
CA GLU A 77 -9.39 5.17 -18.09
C GLU A 77 -10.25 6.15 -18.89
N LYS A 78 -10.03 6.18 -20.20
CA LYS A 78 -10.89 6.83 -21.19
C LYS A 78 -11.08 5.86 -22.34
N HIS A 79 -12.33 5.47 -22.59
CA HIS A 79 -12.64 4.42 -23.56
C HIS A 79 -12.87 5.02 -24.95
N ASP A 80 -11.96 4.75 -25.86
CA ASP A 80 -12.05 5.13 -27.26
C ASP A 80 -12.44 3.88 -28.09
N SER A 81 -13.42 4.01 -28.99
CA SER A 81 -13.86 2.89 -29.83
C SER A 81 -12.87 2.64 -30.97
N PHE A 82 -12.73 1.40 -31.42
CA PHE A 82 -11.94 1.11 -32.63
C PHE A 82 -12.58 1.64 -33.93
N ILE A 83 -13.78 2.22 -33.89
CA ILE A 83 -14.52 2.62 -35.08
C ILE A 83 -13.85 3.81 -35.77
N SER A 84 -13.55 3.63 -37.05
CA SER A 84 -13.12 4.69 -37.97
C SER A 84 -14.05 4.71 -39.20
N PRO A 85 -14.70 5.84 -39.52
CA PRO A 85 -15.67 5.93 -40.62
C PRO A 85 -14.98 5.89 -41.99
N ARG A 86 -15.61 5.22 -42.97
CA ARG A 86 -15.23 5.31 -44.38
C ARG A 86 -16.20 6.21 -45.16
N GLU A 87 -15.71 6.78 -46.26
CA GLU A 87 -16.47 7.67 -47.15
C GLU A 87 -17.78 7.08 -47.68
N ASN A 88 -17.90 5.74 -47.72
CA ASN A 88 -19.09 5.03 -48.21
C ASN A 88 -20.13 4.70 -47.12
N GLY A 89 -20.03 5.29 -45.93
CA GLY A 89 -20.93 5.03 -44.81
C GLY A 89 -20.72 3.68 -44.11
N LYS A 90 -19.68 2.92 -44.49
CA LYS A 90 -19.23 1.72 -43.76
C LYS A 90 -18.20 2.10 -42.70
N ILE A 91 -18.02 1.24 -41.71
CA ILE A 91 -16.97 1.39 -40.70
C ILE A 91 -15.79 0.45 -41.00
N ILE A 92 -14.63 0.81 -40.47
CA ILE A 92 -13.52 -0.11 -40.23
C ILE A 92 -13.09 -0.03 -38.77
N LEU A 93 -12.41 -1.08 -38.32
CA LEU A 93 -11.77 -1.09 -37.01
C LEU A 93 -10.31 -0.67 -37.19
N GLU A 94 -9.92 0.44 -36.58
CA GLU A 94 -8.59 1.01 -36.66
C GLU A 94 -7.99 1.15 -35.26
N PHE A 95 -6.71 0.82 -35.15
CA PHE A 95 -5.89 1.09 -33.98
C PHE A 95 -4.45 1.15 -34.46
N SER A 96 -3.93 2.37 -34.56
CA SER A 96 -2.64 2.66 -35.16
C SER A 96 -1.51 2.53 -34.14
N GLY A 97 -0.28 2.34 -34.63
CA GLY A 97 0.91 2.39 -33.77
C GLY A 97 1.08 3.74 -33.09
N LYS A 98 0.57 4.83 -33.67
CA LYS A 98 0.55 6.16 -33.05
C LYS A 98 -0.34 6.19 -31.82
N GLU A 99 -1.56 5.66 -31.92
CA GLU A 99 -2.49 5.55 -30.79
C GLU A 99 -1.99 4.56 -29.75
N LEU A 100 -1.28 3.49 -30.14
CA LEU A 100 -0.67 2.58 -29.17
C LEU A 100 0.41 3.27 -28.35
N VAL A 101 1.37 3.94 -28.98
CA VAL A 101 2.53 4.51 -28.27
C VAL A 101 2.20 5.78 -27.51
N HIS A 102 1.17 6.52 -27.93
CA HIS A 102 0.89 7.86 -27.45
C HIS A 102 -0.62 8.15 -27.46
N GLY A 103 -1.16 8.54 -26.29
CA GLY A 103 -2.50 9.11 -26.14
C GLY A 103 -2.50 10.51 -25.51
N GLU A 104 -3.62 11.20 -25.59
CA GLU A 104 -3.85 12.51 -24.95
C GLU A 104 -4.95 12.37 -23.90
N SER A 105 -4.72 12.97 -22.71
CA SER A 105 -5.71 13.03 -21.63
C SER A 105 -5.71 14.43 -21.00
N ASP A 106 -6.81 14.75 -20.31
CA ASP A 106 -6.90 15.96 -19.49
C ASP A 106 -6.11 15.77 -18.19
N ALA A 107 -5.04 16.55 -18.03
CA ALA A 107 -4.16 16.60 -16.87
C ALA A 107 -4.59 17.62 -15.81
N SER A 108 -5.55 18.50 -16.09
CA SER A 108 -6.04 19.47 -15.11
C SER A 108 -7.07 18.89 -14.15
N SER A 109 -7.76 17.83 -14.57
CA SER A 109 -8.78 17.15 -13.76
C SER A 109 -8.19 16.18 -12.71
N PHE A 110 -6.89 15.89 -12.77
CA PHE A 110 -6.19 15.06 -11.79
C PHE A 110 -5.39 15.93 -10.81
N PRO A 111 -5.17 15.48 -9.56
CA PRO A 111 -4.28 16.16 -8.64
C PRO A 111 -2.90 16.38 -9.28
N SER A 112 -2.47 17.65 -9.32
CA SER A 112 -1.23 18.05 -9.99
C SER A 112 -0.32 18.89 -9.10
N GLY A 113 -0.74 19.27 -7.89
CA GLY A 113 0.08 20.04 -6.94
C GLY A 113 0.59 21.35 -7.54
N GLY A 114 -0.25 22.02 -8.34
CA GLY A 114 0.10 23.26 -9.04
C GLY A 114 0.86 23.08 -10.36
N LEU A 115 1.19 21.85 -10.77
CA LEU A 115 1.86 21.60 -12.06
C LEU A 115 0.99 21.94 -13.26
N ARG A 116 -0.33 21.78 -13.14
CA ARG A 116 -1.30 22.05 -14.21
C ARG A 116 -2.47 22.86 -13.67
N THR A 117 -2.94 23.80 -14.48
CA THR A 117 -4.13 24.62 -14.21
C THR A 117 -5.25 24.26 -15.19
N THR A 118 -6.47 24.71 -14.94
CA THR A 118 -7.63 24.42 -15.82
C THR A 118 -7.48 24.98 -17.23
N PHE A 119 -6.70 26.05 -17.43
CA PHE A 119 -6.43 26.60 -18.77
C PHE A 119 -5.21 25.93 -19.46
N GLU A 120 -4.42 25.15 -18.72
CA GLU A 120 -3.28 24.37 -19.20
C GLU A 120 -3.53 22.88 -18.95
N ALA A 121 -4.53 22.33 -19.62
CA ALA A 121 -5.06 21.00 -19.32
C ALA A 121 -4.37 19.84 -20.06
N ARG A 122 -3.58 20.09 -21.10
CA ARG A 122 -3.03 18.98 -21.91
C ARG A 122 -2.02 18.13 -21.11
N GLY A 123 -2.20 16.80 -21.16
CA GLY A 123 -1.22 15.81 -20.74
C GLY A 123 -1.14 14.65 -21.74
N TYR A 124 -0.07 13.86 -21.63
CA TYR A 124 0.25 12.80 -22.58
C TYR A 124 0.40 11.46 -21.87
N THR A 125 -0.14 10.42 -22.46
CA THR A 125 0.10 9.04 -22.04
C THR A 125 1.09 8.37 -22.99
N ALA A 126 2.00 7.57 -22.45
CA ALA A 126 2.98 6.80 -23.22
C ALA A 126 2.93 5.33 -22.81
N TRP A 127 2.82 4.42 -23.78
CA TRP A 127 2.78 2.98 -23.49
C TRP A 127 4.07 2.50 -22.82
N ASP A 128 3.92 1.75 -21.71
CA ASP A 128 4.99 1.00 -21.08
C ASP A 128 5.00 -0.44 -21.64
N PRO A 129 5.91 -0.78 -22.57
CA PRO A 129 5.97 -2.12 -23.16
C PRO A 129 6.53 -3.18 -22.19
N THR A 130 6.97 -2.79 -20.99
CA THR A 130 7.39 -3.74 -19.94
C THR A 130 6.21 -4.30 -19.15
N SER A 131 5.02 -3.74 -19.32
CA SER A 131 3.75 -4.24 -18.79
C SER A 131 2.80 -4.61 -19.93
N TYR A 132 2.24 -5.82 -19.87
CA TYR A 132 1.42 -6.35 -20.96
C TYR A 132 0.06 -5.67 -21.01
N ALA A 133 -0.43 -5.39 -22.22
CA ALA A 133 -1.82 -5.00 -22.42
C ALA A 133 -2.75 -6.13 -22.00
N PHE A 134 -3.93 -5.78 -21.48
CA PHE A 134 -4.89 -6.73 -20.96
C PHE A 134 -6.32 -6.32 -21.30
N ILE A 135 -7.26 -7.25 -21.18
CA ILE A 135 -8.68 -7.00 -21.37
C ILE A 135 -9.36 -7.01 -20.01
N LYS A 136 -10.05 -5.91 -19.70
CA LYS A 136 -10.88 -5.77 -18.50
C LYS A 136 -12.21 -5.15 -18.89
N ASP A 137 -13.31 -5.71 -18.40
CA ASP A 137 -14.68 -5.23 -18.65
C ASP A 137 -15.02 -4.99 -20.14
N GLY A 138 -14.48 -5.82 -21.04
CA GLY A 138 -14.73 -5.69 -22.49
C GLY A 138 -13.96 -4.55 -23.17
N VAL A 139 -12.90 -4.05 -22.53
CA VAL A 139 -12.02 -2.97 -23.02
C VAL A 139 -10.58 -3.44 -23.05
N LEU A 140 -9.85 -3.10 -24.12
CA LEU A 140 -8.40 -3.30 -24.23
C LEU A 140 -7.67 -2.20 -23.43
N CYS A 141 -7.07 -2.56 -22.30
CA CYS A 141 -6.32 -1.66 -21.44
C CYS A 141 -4.83 -1.72 -21.79
N ILE A 142 -4.24 -0.55 -22.09
CA ILE A 142 -2.83 -0.38 -22.44
C ILE A 142 -2.13 0.31 -21.27
N PRO A 143 -1.26 -0.38 -20.52
CA PRO A 143 -0.57 0.21 -19.38
C PRO A 143 0.33 1.37 -19.81
N THR A 144 0.10 2.57 -19.29
CA THR A 144 0.82 3.77 -19.73
C THR A 144 1.36 4.60 -18.58
N ALA A 145 2.49 5.26 -18.83
CA ALA A 145 2.95 6.40 -18.04
C ALA A 145 2.16 7.66 -18.45
N PHE A 146 1.95 8.59 -17.51
CA PHE A 146 1.23 9.84 -17.74
C PHE A 146 2.02 11.07 -17.28
N CYS A 147 2.20 12.02 -18.19
CA CYS A 147 2.99 13.23 -17.95
C CYS A 147 2.27 14.51 -18.39
N SER A 148 2.73 15.61 -17.80
CA SER A 148 2.39 16.99 -18.14
C SER A 148 2.84 17.35 -19.56
N TYR A 149 2.30 18.45 -20.11
CA TYR A 149 2.80 19.06 -21.35
C TYR A 149 4.29 19.42 -21.27
N GLY A 150 4.79 19.81 -20.09
CA GLY A 150 6.20 20.13 -19.84
C GLY A 150 7.09 18.91 -19.60
N GLY A 151 6.52 17.70 -19.53
CA GLY A 151 7.25 16.44 -19.28
C GLY A 151 7.37 16.04 -17.81
N GLU A 152 6.79 16.80 -16.89
CA GLU A 152 6.71 16.42 -15.47
C GLU A 152 5.81 15.19 -15.28
N ALA A 153 6.21 14.27 -14.41
CA ALA A 153 5.45 13.07 -14.10
C ALA A 153 4.18 13.42 -13.30
N LEU A 154 3.01 13.08 -13.86
CA LEU A 154 1.71 13.27 -13.21
C LEU A 154 1.10 11.95 -12.70
N ASP A 155 1.94 10.93 -12.58
CA ASP A 155 1.55 9.56 -12.28
C ASP A 155 2.49 8.87 -11.31
N ALA A 156 2.10 7.68 -10.86
CA ALA A 156 2.94 6.84 -10.01
C ALA A 156 3.97 6.01 -10.82
N LYS A 157 3.72 5.80 -12.13
CA LYS A 157 4.50 4.85 -12.94
C LYS A 157 5.79 5.44 -13.49
N THR A 158 5.78 6.67 -13.99
CA THR A 158 6.99 7.32 -14.52
C THR A 158 8.13 7.36 -13.49
N PRO A 159 7.91 7.79 -12.24
CA PRO A 159 8.97 7.78 -11.23
C PRO A 159 9.42 6.39 -10.83
N LEU A 160 8.49 5.41 -10.84
CA LEU A 160 8.82 4.01 -10.56
C LEU A 160 9.81 3.47 -11.60
N LEU A 161 9.52 3.67 -12.88
CA LEU A 161 10.41 3.28 -13.98
C LEU A 161 11.78 3.98 -13.88
N ARG A 162 11.81 5.29 -13.59
CA ARG A 162 13.06 6.03 -13.37
C ARG A 162 13.87 5.44 -12.20
N SER A 163 13.22 5.14 -11.08
CA SER A 163 13.87 4.56 -9.90
C SER A 163 14.43 3.16 -10.14
N MET A 164 13.72 2.34 -10.92
CA MET A 164 14.18 1.01 -11.31
C MET A 164 15.42 1.10 -12.20
N GLU A 165 15.48 2.08 -13.11
CA GLU A 165 16.66 2.30 -13.95
C GLU A 165 17.84 2.85 -13.14
N ALA A 166 17.60 3.74 -12.18
CA ALA A 166 18.63 4.20 -11.25
C ALA A 166 19.24 3.03 -10.46
N LEU A 167 18.40 2.17 -9.87
CA LEU A 167 18.86 0.97 -9.16
C LEU A 167 19.63 0.03 -10.08
N ASN A 168 19.09 -0.27 -11.27
CA ASN A 168 19.72 -1.11 -12.28
C ASN A 168 21.14 -0.64 -12.61
N LYS A 169 21.29 0.65 -12.95
CA LYS A 169 22.57 1.26 -13.32
C LYS A 169 23.62 1.05 -12.23
N GLN A 170 23.29 1.36 -10.97
CA GLN A 170 24.27 1.31 -9.88
C GLN A 170 24.56 -0.11 -9.43
N ALA A 171 23.54 -0.98 -9.38
CA ALA A 171 23.75 -2.40 -9.05
C ALA A 171 24.61 -3.12 -10.10
N VAL A 172 24.43 -2.84 -11.40
CA VAL A 172 25.29 -3.39 -12.46
C VAL A 172 26.73 -2.90 -12.34
N ARG A 173 26.98 -1.64 -11.96
CA ARG A 173 28.34 -1.14 -11.68
C ARG A 173 29.01 -1.94 -10.57
N ILE A 174 28.31 -2.15 -9.46
CA ILE A 174 28.80 -2.99 -8.35
C ILE A 174 29.09 -4.41 -8.83
N LEU A 175 28.17 -5.04 -9.56
CA LEU A 175 28.32 -6.41 -10.04
C LEU A 175 29.54 -6.62 -10.95
N LYS A 176 29.89 -5.61 -11.76
CA LYS A 176 31.11 -5.63 -12.58
C LYS A 176 32.38 -5.70 -11.73
N LEU A 177 32.41 -5.04 -10.57
CA LEU A 177 33.55 -5.12 -9.63
C LEU A 177 33.75 -6.53 -9.06
N PHE A 178 32.66 -7.30 -8.93
CA PHE A 178 32.70 -8.72 -8.55
C PHE A 178 32.92 -9.67 -9.74
N GLY A 179 33.18 -9.16 -10.95
CA GLY A 179 33.40 -9.97 -12.15
C GLY A 179 32.16 -10.72 -12.61
N ARG A 180 30.95 -10.19 -12.38
CA ARG A 180 29.69 -10.80 -12.83
C ARG A 180 29.30 -10.27 -14.22
N ASP A 181 28.79 -11.15 -15.07
CA ASP A 181 28.33 -10.84 -16.44
C ASP A 181 26.89 -10.32 -16.52
N ALA A 182 26.25 -10.05 -15.39
CA ALA A 182 24.88 -9.55 -15.37
C ALA A 182 24.80 -8.18 -16.06
N THR A 183 23.90 -8.06 -17.03
CA THR A 183 23.72 -6.82 -17.81
C THR A 183 22.57 -5.97 -17.29
N ARG A 184 21.71 -6.54 -16.45
CA ARG A 184 20.56 -5.84 -15.87
C ARG A 184 20.24 -6.39 -14.49
N VAL A 185 19.87 -5.50 -13.58
CA VAL A 185 19.27 -5.80 -12.29
C VAL A 185 17.88 -5.21 -12.27
N THR A 186 16.93 -5.92 -11.67
CA THR A 186 15.53 -5.48 -11.59
C THR A 186 15.03 -5.76 -10.19
N SER A 187 14.35 -4.77 -9.59
CA SER A 187 13.67 -5.00 -8.32
C SER A 187 12.42 -5.86 -8.53
N THR A 188 12.11 -6.63 -7.50
CA THR A 188 10.96 -7.53 -7.45
C THR A 188 10.17 -7.29 -6.19
N VAL A 189 8.85 -7.41 -6.25
CA VAL A 189 7.98 -7.23 -5.09
C VAL A 189 6.84 -8.23 -5.07
N GLY A 190 6.53 -8.74 -3.87
CA GLY A 190 5.33 -9.52 -3.55
C GLY A 190 4.48 -8.79 -2.51
N PRO A 191 3.42 -8.06 -2.91
CA PRO A 191 2.58 -7.33 -1.97
C PRO A 191 1.54 -8.26 -1.32
N GLU A 192 1.58 -8.41 0.01
CA GLU A 192 0.52 -9.11 0.77
C GLU A 192 -0.64 -8.12 1.00
N GLN A 193 -1.85 -8.44 0.56
CA GLN A 193 -2.99 -7.51 0.59
C GLN A 193 -4.01 -7.94 1.64
N GLU A 194 -4.05 -7.21 2.75
CA GLU A 194 -5.11 -7.38 3.75
C GLU A 194 -6.35 -6.53 3.43
N TYR A 195 -7.51 -7.01 3.85
CA TYR A 195 -8.81 -6.37 3.64
C TYR A 195 -9.89 -6.89 4.60
N PHE A 196 -10.98 -6.13 4.75
CA PHE A 196 -12.20 -6.60 5.42
C PHE A 196 -13.31 -6.86 4.41
N LEU A 197 -14.15 -7.86 4.68
CA LEU A 197 -15.41 -8.09 3.97
C LEU A 197 -16.58 -7.88 4.91
N ILE A 198 -17.56 -7.09 4.50
CA ILE A 198 -18.80 -6.91 5.27
C ILE A 198 -20.03 -7.11 4.40
N ASP A 199 -21.15 -7.48 5.03
CA ASP A 199 -22.42 -7.62 4.31
C ASP A 199 -22.86 -6.27 3.73
N LYS A 200 -23.19 -6.28 2.43
CA LYS A 200 -23.54 -5.04 1.72
C LYS A 200 -24.80 -4.37 2.29
N LYS A 201 -25.78 -5.13 2.78
CA LYS A 201 -27.00 -4.54 3.35
C LYS A 201 -26.72 -3.80 4.65
N LEU A 202 -25.75 -4.27 5.43
CA LEU A 202 -25.30 -3.59 6.65
C LEU A 202 -24.43 -2.38 6.31
N TYR A 203 -23.54 -2.50 5.32
CA TYR A 203 -22.76 -1.38 4.79
C TYR A 203 -23.63 -0.23 4.29
N ASP A 204 -24.69 -0.52 3.53
CA ASP A 204 -25.58 0.49 2.94
C ASP A 204 -26.31 1.33 4.01
N GLN A 205 -26.38 0.85 5.25
CA GLN A 205 -26.95 1.55 6.42
C GLN A 205 -25.93 2.41 7.18
N ARG A 206 -24.64 2.38 6.81
CA ARG A 206 -23.54 3.07 7.50
C ARG A 206 -22.93 4.15 6.61
N LYS A 207 -23.39 5.40 6.79
CA LYS A 207 -22.93 6.55 5.99
C LYS A 207 -21.45 6.85 6.18
N ASP A 208 -20.92 6.62 7.37
CA ASP A 208 -19.48 6.70 7.64
C ASP A 208 -18.70 5.72 6.77
N LEU A 209 -19.05 4.43 6.76
CA LEU A 209 -18.37 3.45 5.90
C LEU A 209 -18.48 3.81 4.40
N ILE A 210 -19.60 4.39 3.97
CA ILE A 210 -19.80 4.81 2.57
C ILE A 210 -18.92 5.99 2.18
N PHE A 211 -18.84 7.03 3.03
CA PHE A 211 -18.16 8.27 2.69
C PHE A 211 -16.68 8.29 3.07
N THR A 212 -16.28 7.52 4.08
CA THR A 212 -14.93 7.57 4.64
C THR A 212 -14.18 6.24 4.53
N GLY A 213 -14.88 5.14 4.20
CA GLY A 213 -14.30 3.80 4.17
C GLY A 213 -14.03 3.21 5.55
N ARG A 214 -14.36 3.92 6.64
CA ARG A 214 -14.17 3.48 8.02
C ARG A 214 -15.36 3.85 8.90
N THR A 215 -15.40 3.24 10.08
CA THR A 215 -16.37 3.60 11.12
C THR A 215 -15.91 4.81 11.92
N LEU A 216 -16.77 5.82 12.01
CA LEU A 216 -16.56 7.00 12.86
C LEU A 216 -17.17 6.80 14.25
N PHE A 217 -18.16 5.92 14.36
CA PHE A 217 -18.83 5.50 15.59
C PHE A 217 -18.90 3.98 15.69
N GLY A 218 -18.94 3.46 16.90
CA GLY A 218 -19.16 2.04 17.17
C GLY A 218 -18.46 1.60 18.44
N ALA A 219 -19.27 1.13 19.39
CA ALA A 219 -18.78 0.52 20.63
C ALA A 219 -18.10 -0.83 20.34
N LYS A 220 -17.07 -1.14 21.13
CA LYS A 220 -16.37 -2.43 21.01
C LYS A 220 -17.31 -3.58 21.44
N PRO A 221 -17.49 -4.63 20.62
CA PRO A 221 -18.31 -5.78 20.99
C PRO A 221 -17.66 -6.60 22.12
N PRO A 222 -18.43 -7.40 22.87
CA PRO A 222 -17.89 -8.28 23.92
C PRO A 222 -16.88 -9.32 23.43
N LYS A 223 -17.05 -9.78 22.17
CA LYS A 223 -16.07 -10.58 21.43
C LYS A 223 -15.56 -9.75 20.26
N GLY A 224 -14.26 -9.50 20.21
CA GLY A 224 -13.55 -8.98 19.06
C GLY A 224 -12.59 -10.05 18.56
N GLN A 225 -11.32 -9.94 18.96
CA GLN A 225 -10.22 -10.82 18.55
C GLN A 225 -9.50 -11.50 19.73
N GLU A 226 -10.03 -11.39 20.95
CA GLU A 226 -9.36 -11.80 22.19
C GLU A 226 -9.06 -13.30 22.29
N LEU A 227 -9.67 -14.13 21.43
CA LEU A 227 -9.46 -15.58 21.39
C LEU A 227 -8.44 -16.01 20.33
N ASP A 228 -7.96 -15.10 19.49
CA ASP A 228 -7.07 -15.38 18.35
C ASP A 228 -7.59 -16.54 17.45
N ASP A 229 -8.93 -16.70 17.38
CA ASP A 229 -9.60 -17.87 16.78
C ASP A 229 -9.96 -17.68 15.30
N HIS A 230 -9.79 -16.47 14.77
CA HIS A 230 -10.04 -16.16 13.36
C HIS A 230 -8.81 -16.42 12.47
N TYR A 231 -7.60 -16.12 12.97
CA TYR A 231 -6.36 -16.24 12.20
C TYR A 231 -6.11 -17.68 11.73
N SER A 232 -5.99 -17.89 10.42
CA SER A 232 -5.91 -19.24 9.80
C SER A 232 -7.06 -20.19 10.19
N GLY A 233 -8.16 -19.64 10.70
CA GLY A 233 -9.37 -20.38 11.03
C GLY A 233 -10.17 -20.80 9.79
N ALA A 234 -11.30 -21.48 10.02
CA ALA A 234 -12.16 -21.92 8.92
C ALA A 234 -12.75 -20.72 8.16
N ILE A 235 -12.59 -20.71 6.83
CA ILE A 235 -13.16 -19.68 5.95
C ILE A 235 -14.65 -19.97 5.74
N LYS A 236 -15.50 -18.99 6.04
CA LYS A 236 -16.95 -19.12 5.88
C LYS A 236 -17.32 -19.38 4.41
N PRO A 237 -18.36 -20.20 4.10
CA PRO A 237 -18.68 -20.58 2.72
C PRO A 237 -18.89 -19.41 1.75
N ARG A 238 -19.55 -18.33 2.20
CA ARG A 238 -19.79 -17.13 1.38
C ARG A 238 -18.50 -16.38 1.07
N VAL A 239 -17.61 -16.24 2.07
CA VAL A 239 -16.28 -15.64 1.88
C VAL A 239 -15.45 -16.50 0.93
N LYS A 240 -15.49 -17.83 1.09
CA LYS A 240 -14.76 -18.74 0.20
C LYS A 240 -15.25 -18.65 -1.26
N ALA A 241 -16.54 -18.45 -1.48
CA ALA A 241 -17.09 -18.24 -2.82
C ALA A 241 -16.58 -16.94 -3.45
N PHE A 242 -16.52 -15.85 -2.68
CA PHE A 242 -15.88 -14.60 -3.10
C PHE A 242 -14.41 -14.80 -3.46
N MET A 243 -13.65 -15.43 -2.57
CA MET A 243 -12.22 -15.74 -2.72
C MET A 243 -11.94 -16.57 -3.98
N THR A 244 -12.75 -17.61 -4.22
CA THR A 244 -12.63 -18.47 -5.41
C THR A 244 -12.84 -17.69 -6.70
N GLU A 245 -13.84 -16.82 -6.76
CA GLU A 245 -14.08 -15.98 -7.95
C GLU A 245 -13.00 -14.90 -8.10
N LEU A 246 -12.51 -14.33 -6.99
CA LEU A 246 -11.41 -13.37 -7.02
C LEU A 246 -10.17 -14.01 -7.64
N ASP A 247 -9.77 -15.19 -7.19
CA ASP A 247 -8.65 -15.96 -7.75
C ASP A 247 -8.84 -16.19 -9.26
N GLU A 248 -10.01 -16.62 -9.70
CA GLU A 248 -10.30 -16.83 -11.13
C GLU A 248 -10.16 -15.55 -11.95
N GLU A 249 -10.67 -14.40 -11.48
CA GLU A 249 -10.54 -13.12 -12.15
C GLU A 249 -9.08 -12.64 -12.20
N LEU A 250 -8.33 -12.81 -11.11
CA LEU A 250 -6.92 -12.45 -11.03
C LEU A 250 -6.06 -13.34 -11.94
N TRP A 251 -6.31 -14.65 -11.98
CA TRP A 251 -5.62 -15.56 -12.88
C TRP A 251 -5.91 -15.24 -14.35
N LYS A 252 -7.15 -14.86 -14.72
CA LYS A 252 -7.45 -14.41 -16.09
C LYS A 252 -6.61 -13.20 -16.51
N LEU A 253 -6.31 -12.31 -15.56
CA LEU A 253 -5.47 -11.12 -15.72
C LEU A 253 -3.96 -11.40 -15.57
N GLY A 254 -3.55 -12.66 -15.39
CA GLY A 254 -2.14 -13.05 -15.27
C GLY A 254 -1.50 -12.76 -13.91
N VAL A 255 -2.30 -12.41 -12.90
CA VAL A 255 -1.84 -12.23 -11.52
C VAL A 255 -1.60 -13.61 -10.90
N LEU A 256 -0.42 -13.82 -10.30
CA LEU A 256 -0.05 -15.07 -9.65
C LEU A 256 -0.62 -15.16 -8.22
N ALA A 257 -1.95 -14.97 -8.06
CA ALA A 257 -2.63 -15.13 -6.79
C ALA A 257 -2.40 -16.56 -6.25
N LYS A 258 -1.91 -16.66 -5.00
CA LYS A 258 -1.33 -17.91 -4.48
C LYS A 258 -1.83 -18.29 -3.10
N THR A 259 -1.93 -17.33 -2.20
CA THR A 259 -2.27 -17.57 -0.80
C THR A 259 -3.47 -16.73 -0.43
N GLU A 260 -4.40 -17.33 0.31
CA GLU A 260 -5.52 -16.65 0.95
C GLU A 260 -5.79 -17.27 2.32
N HIS A 261 -6.13 -16.46 3.31
CA HIS A 261 -6.55 -16.92 4.63
C HIS A 261 -7.34 -15.84 5.38
N ASN A 262 -7.93 -16.24 6.51
CA ASN A 262 -8.43 -15.32 7.50
C ASN A 262 -7.26 -14.67 8.26
N GLU A 263 -7.40 -13.37 8.53
CA GLU A 263 -6.46 -12.60 9.34
C GLU A 263 -6.83 -12.61 10.83
N ALA A 264 -6.18 -11.80 11.66
CA ALA A 264 -6.42 -11.79 13.11
C ALA A 264 -7.79 -11.21 13.52
N ALA A 265 -8.25 -10.12 12.90
CA ALA A 265 -9.54 -9.53 13.26
C ALA A 265 -10.72 -10.24 12.57
N PRO A 266 -11.90 -10.34 13.21
CA PRO A 266 -13.09 -10.90 12.57
C PRO A 266 -13.40 -10.21 11.25
N ALA A 267 -13.78 -10.99 10.24
CA ALA A 267 -14.06 -10.52 8.89
C ALA A 267 -12.87 -9.87 8.15
N GLN A 268 -11.66 -9.95 8.71
CA GLN A 268 -10.41 -9.61 8.04
C GLN A 268 -9.85 -10.84 7.32
N HIS A 269 -9.26 -10.60 6.16
CA HIS A 269 -8.68 -11.60 5.28
C HIS A 269 -7.42 -11.07 4.62
N GLU A 270 -6.60 -11.97 4.08
CA GLU A 270 -5.42 -11.65 3.28
C GLU A 270 -5.48 -12.40 1.94
N MET A 271 -4.97 -11.75 0.89
CA MET A 271 -4.56 -12.41 -0.35
C MET A 271 -3.15 -11.97 -0.74
N ALA A 272 -2.28 -12.93 -1.04
CA ALA A 272 -0.91 -12.68 -1.48
C ALA A 272 -0.60 -13.35 -2.82
N PRO A 273 -0.07 -12.60 -3.81
CA PRO A 273 0.46 -13.15 -5.04
C PRO A 273 1.93 -13.56 -4.89
N ILE A 274 2.41 -14.41 -5.79
CA ILE A 274 3.86 -14.62 -5.98
C ILE A 274 4.49 -13.30 -6.47
N TYR A 275 5.66 -12.97 -5.93
CA TYR A 275 6.41 -11.79 -6.33
C TYR A 275 6.68 -11.76 -7.85
N THR A 276 6.78 -10.56 -8.39
CA THR A 276 7.20 -10.35 -9.79
C THR A 276 7.98 -9.05 -9.90
N VAL A 277 8.40 -8.68 -11.11
CA VAL A 277 9.08 -7.41 -11.40
C VAL A 277 8.24 -6.24 -10.90
N THR A 278 8.87 -5.27 -10.24
CA THR A 278 8.19 -4.20 -9.49
C THR A 278 7.13 -3.44 -10.30
N THR A 279 7.38 -3.09 -11.57
CA THR A 279 6.40 -2.39 -12.41
C THR A 279 5.13 -3.22 -12.63
N LEU A 280 5.30 -4.51 -12.97
CA LEU A 280 4.19 -5.43 -13.20
C LEU A 280 3.44 -5.72 -11.89
N ALA A 281 4.16 -5.91 -10.79
CA ALA A 281 3.55 -6.13 -9.48
C ALA A 281 2.71 -4.93 -9.03
N THR A 282 3.14 -3.71 -9.37
CA THR A 282 2.39 -2.47 -9.09
C THR A 282 1.08 -2.45 -9.87
N ASP A 283 1.12 -2.78 -11.16
CA ASP A 283 -0.09 -2.87 -11.97
C ASP A 283 -1.03 -3.97 -11.47
N HIS A 284 -0.48 -5.15 -11.17
CA HIS A 284 -1.24 -6.28 -10.62
C HIS A 284 -1.87 -5.93 -9.27
N ASN A 285 -1.19 -5.17 -8.41
CA ASN A 285 -1.77 -4.74 -7.13
C ASN A 285 -2.96 -3.78 -7.33
N GLN A 286 -2.89 -2.85 -8.27
CA GLN A 286 -4.03 -1.98 -8.60
C GLN A 286 -5.22 -2.77 -9.14
N LEU A 287 -4.98 -3.69 -10.08
CA LEU A 287 -6.00 -4.60 -10.60
C LEU A 287 -6.59 -5.48 -9.49
N THR A 288 -5.75 -5.94 -8.58
CA THR A 288 -6.17 -6.72 -7.40
C THR A 288 -7.16 -5.94 -6.55
N MET A 289 -6.79 -4.73 -6.12
CA MET A 289 -7.65 -3.89 -5.28
C MET A 289 -8.98 -3.56 -5.97
N GLU A 290 -8.97 -3.33 -7.27
CA GLU A 290 -10.17 -3.10 -8.08
C GLU A 290 -11.05 -4.35 -8.17
N MET A 291 -10.46 -5.50 -8.48
CA MET A 291 -11.18 -6.77 -8.59
C MET A 291 -11.76 -7.21 -7.24
N MET A 292 -11.04 -7.03 -6.13
CA MET A 292 -11.57 -7.28 -4.78
C MET A 292 -12.88 -6.52 -4.54
N LYS A 293 -12.93 -5.23 -4.87
CA LYS A 293 -14.14 -4.41 -4.73
C LYS A 293 -15.26 -4.90 -5.66
N LYS A 294 -14.96 -5.18 -6.92
CA LYS A 294 -15.95 -5.62 -7.92
C LYS A 294 -16.53 -7.01 -7.62
N VAL A 295 -15.68 -7.97 -7.30
CA VAL A 295 -16.09 -9.35 -6.96
C VAL A 295 -16.90 -9.34 -5.67
N ALA A 296 -16.50 -8.57 -4.65
CA ALA A 296 -17.24 -8.51 -3.38
C ALA A 296 -18.71 -8.13 -3.60
N LEU A 297 -18.96 -7.11 -4.44
CA LEU A 297 -20.33 -6.67 -4.75
C LEU A 297 -21.18 -7.76 -5.40
N ARG A 298 -20.60 -8.64 -6.23
CA ARG A 298 -21.30 -9.78 -6.86
C ARG A 298 -21.72 -10.84 -5.85
N HIS A 299 -21.02 -10.93 -4.72
CA HIS A 299 -21.34 -11.81 -3.58
C HIS A 299 -22.19 -11.11 -2.49
N GLY A 300 -22.73 -9.92 -2.79
CA GLY A 300 -23.47 -9.11 -1.84
C GLY A 300 -22.62 -8.63 -0.65
N LEU A 301 -21.30 -8.59 -0.83
CA LEU A 301 -20.32 -8.12 0.15
C LEU A 301 -19.75 -6.77 -0.28
N VAL A 302 -19.07 -6.09 0.64
CA VAL A 302 -18.26 -4.92 0.35
C VAL A 302 -16.86 -5.17 0.88
N CYS A 303 -15.85 -4.99 0.02
CA CYS A 303 -14.44 -5.06 0.38
C CYS A 303 -13.96 -3.68 0.86
N LEU A 304 -13.53 -3.61 2.11
CA LEU A 304 -12.93 -2.42 2.71
C LEU A 304 -11.40 -2.56 2.69
N LEU A 305 -10.74 -1.60 2.04
CA LEU A 305 -9.27 -1.52 1.97
C LEU A 305 -8.68 -0.44 2.87
N HIS A 306 -9.51 0.28 3.64
CA HIS A 306 -9.03 1.28 4.58
C HIS A 306 -8.17 0.61 5.66
N GLU A 307 -7.11 1.26 6.12
CA GLU A 307 -6.10 0.68 7.02
C GLU A 307 -6.65 0.37 8.42
N LYS A 308 -7.67 1.12 8.84
CA LYS A 308 -8.36 0.92 10.12
C LYS A 308 -9.88 1.08 10.00
N PRO A 309 -10.61 0.13 9.35
CA PRO A 309 -12.04 0.27 9.14
C PRO A 309 -12.83 0.24 10.45
N PHE A 310 -12.35 -0.54 11.44
CA PHE A 310 -12.96 -0.71 12.76
C PHE A 310 -11.95 -0.38 13.86
N ALA A 311 -12.35 0.44 14.82
CA ALA A 311 -11.52 0.71 16.00
C ALA A 311 -11.50 -0.48 16.97
N GLY A 312 -10.40 -0.69 17.68
CA GLY A 312 -10.29 -1.71 18.73
C GLY A 312 -10.03 -3.16 18.26
N VAL A 313 -9.83 -3.38 16.95
CA VAL A 313 -9.37 -4.64 16.34
C VAL A 313 -8.16 -4.39 15.43
N ASN A 314 -7.50 -5.43 14.91
CA ASN A 314 -6.37 -5.31 13.97
C ASN A 314 -6.75 -4.43 12.76
N GLY A 315 -5.76 -3.69 12.26
CA GLY A 315 -5.91 -2.92 11.02
C GLY A 315 -5.42 -3.72 9.81
N SER A 316 -5.69 -3.21 8.62
CA SER A 316 -5.27 -3.83 7.36
C SER A 316 -3.95 -3.22 6.84
N GLY A 317 -2.93 -4.05 6.72
CA GLY A 317 -1.64 -3.71 6.12
C GLY A 317 -1.52 -4.06 4.63
N LYS A 318 -0.41 -3.63 4.04
CA LYS A 318 0.07 -4.20 2.77
C LYS A 318 1.56 -4.47 2.83
N HIS A 319 1.97 -5.67 3.19
CA HIS A 319 3.40 -5.96 3.34
C HIS A 319 4.10 -5.97 1.99
N ASN A 320 5.12 -5.12 1.84
CA ASN A 320 5.86 -4.96 0.59
C ASN A 320 7.15 -5.78 0.67
N ASN A 321 7.09 -7.04 0.22
CA ASN A 321 8.24 -7.94 0.17
C ASN A 321 9.16 -7.59 -1.00
N TRP A 322 10.20 -6.81 -0.76
CA TRP A 322 11.08 -6.26 -1.78
C TRP A 322 12.42 -6.98 -1.87
N SER A 323 12.87 -7.22 -3.10
CA SER A 323 14.21 -7.74 -3.40
C SER A 323 14.70 -7.23 -4.75
N MET A 324 15.89 -7.66 -5.18
CA MET A 324 16.47 -7.33 -6.49
C MET A 324 17.20 -8.54 -7.07
N SER A 325 16.98 -8.79 -8.36
CA SER A 325 17.54 -9.94 -9.06
C SER A 325 18.23 -9.53 -10.36
N THR A 326 19.28 -10.26 -10.72
CA THR A 326 19.95 -10.11 -12.01
C THR A 326 19.09 -10.71 -13.14
N ASN A 327 19.34 -10.30 -14.37
CA ASN A 327 18.76 -10.93 -15.57
C ASN A 327 19.17 -12.40 -15.77
N THR A 328 20.13 -12.90 -15.00
CA THR A 328 20.52 -14.32 -14.95
C THR A 328 19.77 -15.12 -13.87
N GLY A 329 18.86 -14.48 -13.14
CA GLY A 329 18.02 -15.13 -12.11
C GLY A 329 18.66 -15.17 -10.71
N TYR A 330 19.79 -14.48 -10.49
CA TYR A 330 20.44 -14.45 -9.18
C TYR A 330 19.86 -13.34 -8.31
N ASN A 331 19.31 -13.70 -7.14
CA ASN A 331 18.83 -12.77 -6.13
C ASN A 331 20.00 -12.19 -5.31
N LEU A 332 20.16 -10.86 -5.31
CA LEU A 332 21.30 -10.19 -4.67
C LEU A 332 21.17 -10.09 -3.14
N LEU A 333 19.98 -10.32 -2.60
CA LEU A 333 19.71 -10.41 -1.17
C LEU A 333 19.62 -11.85 -0.67
N ASN A 334 19.93 -12.84 -1.51
CA ASN A 334 20.05 -14.22 -1.06
C ASN A 334 21.41 -14.40 -0.34
N PRO A 335 21.44 -14.76 0.94
CA PRO A 335 22.67 -14.93 1.70
C PRO A 335 23.46 -16.17 1.27
N GLY A 336 22.80 -17.17 0.68
CA GLY A 336 23.39 -18.49 0.41
C GLY A 336 23.56 -19.31 1.69
N ASP A 337 24.34 -20.39 1.60
CA ASP A 337 24.56 -21.33 2.72
C ASP A 337 25.55 -20.81 3.77
N ASP A 338 26.46 -19.93 3.38
CA ASP A 338 27.46 -19.27 4.23
C ASP A 338 27.44 -17.75 4.00
N PRO A 339 26.56 -17.01 4.72
CA PRO A 339 26.38 -15.58 4.52
C PRO A 339 27.64 -14.77 4.86
N ALA A 340 28.45 -15.24 5.81
CA ALA A 340 29.63 -14.53 6.31
C ALA A 340 30.78 -14.48 5.28
N SER A 341 30.88 -15.46 4.39
CA SER A 341 31.87 -15.47 3.31
C SER A 341 31.38 -14.81 2.01
N SER A 342 30.08 -14.50 1.92
CA SER A 342 29.48 -13.90 0.73
C SER A 342 29.68 -12.38 0.69
N ALA A 343 30.88 -11.94 0.28
CA ALA A 343 31.25 -10.52 0.22
C ALA A 343 30.29 -9.66 -0.63
N GLN A 344 29.73 -10.23 -1.71
CA GLN A 344 28.72 -9.56 -2.52
C GLN A 344 27.44 -9.34 -1.73
N PHE A 345 26.91 -10.38 -1.07
CA PHE A 345 25.71 -10.25 -0.23
C PHE A 345 25.93 -9.26 0.90
N LEU A 346 27.06 -9.33 1.60
CA LEU A 346 27.39 -8.41 2.68
C LEU A 346 27.44 -6.96 2.23
N LEU A 347 27.94 -6.67 1.02
CA LEU A 347 27.91 -5.32 0.46
C LEU A 347 26.48 -4.83 0.22
N PHE A 348 25.61 -5.66 -0.38
CA PHE A 348 24.21 -5.29 -0.60
C PHE A 348 23.43 -5.16 0.71
N LEU A 349 23.67 -6.04 1.69
CA LEU A 349 23.10 -5.94 3.04
C LEU A 349 23.53 -4.64 3.72
N THR A 350 24.82 -4.32 3.66
CA THR A 350 25.36 -3.06 4.19
C THR A 350 24.76 -1.85 3.49
N ALA A 351 24.55 -1.93 2.17
CA ALA A 351 23.90 -0.88 1.41
C ALA A 351 22.45 -0.66 1.88
N MET A 352 21.70 -1.74 2.14
CA MET A 352 20.35 -1.66 2.70
C MET A 352 20.35 -1.01 4.08
N ILE A 353 21.25 -1.42 4.98
CA ILE A 353 21.36 -0.86 6.33
C ILE A 353 21.63 0.65 6.28
N LYS A 354 22.61 1.08 5.49
CA LYS A 354 22.92 2.50 5.29
C LYS A 354 21.76 3.27 4.66
N ALA A 355 21.11 2.71 3.64
CA ALA A 355 20.02 3.37 2.93
C ALA A 355 18.82 3.64 3.86
N VAL A 356 18.43 2.64 4.67
CA VAL A 356 17.34 2.78 5.64
C VAL A 356 17.73 3.74 6.77
N ASP A 357 18.96 3.69 7.30
CA ASP A 357 19.40 4.61 8.36
C ASP A 357 19.40 6.08 7.90
N MET A 358 19.91 6.34 6.70
CA MET A 358 20.00 7.70 6.14
C MET A 358 18.65 8.32 5.77
N HIS A 359 17.70 7.45 5.38
CA HIS A 359 16.41 7.85 4.79
C HIS A 359 15.21 7.21 5.51
N ALA A 360 15.33 6.98 6.82
CA ALA A 360 14.25 6.51 7.68
C ALA A 360 13.01 7.43 7.62
N ASP A 361 13.23 8.74 7.45
CA ASP A 361 12.20 9.74 7.19
C ASP A 361 11.45 9.45 5.89
N LEU A 362 12.13 9.23 4.77
CA LEU A 362 11.46 8.92 3.49
C LEU A 362 10.65 7.61 3.53
N LEU A 363 11.14 6.61 4.26
CA LEU A 363 10.39 5.37 4.47
C LEU A 363 9.13 5.60 5.30
N ARG A 364 9.18 6.44 6.34
CA ARG A 364 7.98 6.86 7.06
C ARG A 364 7.03 7.67 6.16
N ILE A 365 7.55 8.58 5.34
CA ILE A 365 6.78 9.45 4.43
C ILE A 365 6.04 8.63 3.36
N CYS A 366 6.68 7.62 2.75
CA CYS A 366 6.05 6.82 1.69
C CYS A 366 4.89 5.92 2.16
N THR A 367 4.58 5.94 3.47
CA THR A 367 3.44 5.26 4.08
C THR A 367 2.47 6.22 4.75
N ALA A 368 2.70 7.53 4.63
CA ALA A 368 1.94 8.57 5.28
C ALA A 368 0.59 8.77 4.58
N SER A 369 -0.49 8.61 5.33
CA SER A 369 -1.86 8.91 4.91
C SER A 369 -2.75 9.06 6.15
N ALA A 370 -3.89 9.73 5.99
CA ALA A 370 -4.88 9.87 7.06
C ALA A 370 -5.32 8.49 7.61
N GLY A 371 -5.59 7.53 6.73
CA GLY A 371 -6.00 6.18 7.12
C GLY A 371 -4.91 5.41 7.88
N ASN A 372 -3.67 5.42 7.38
CA ASN A 372 -2.58 4.64 7.98
C ASN A 372 -2.10 5.21 9.33
N ASP A 373 -2.29 6.50 9.59
CA ASP A 373 -2.04 7.11 10.91
C ASP A 373 -2.89 6.47 12.03
N HIS A 374 -4.03 5.87 11.70
CA HIS A 374 -4.84 5.10 12.67
C HIS A 374 -4.41 3.65 12.85
N ARG A 375 -3.51 3.15 11.99
CA ARG A 375 -3.04 1.77 12.00
C ARG A 375 -1.72 1.61 12.73
N LEU A 376 -0.73 2.44 12.41
CA LEU A 376 0.65 2.27 12.88
C LEU A 376 0.79 2.33 14.41
N GLY A 377 1.63 1.45 14.97
CA GLY A 377 2.01 1.44 16.38
C GLY A 377 1.12 0.61 17.32
N ALA A 378 0.20 -0.20 16.79
CA ALA A 378 -0.65 -1.09 17.57
C ALA A 378 -1.10 -2.32 16.77
N CYS A 379 -1.54 -3.38 17.45
CA CYS A 379 -2.24 -4.53 16.85
C CYS A 379 -1.54 -5.08 15.59
N GLU A 380 -0.29 -5.54 15.75
CA GLU A 380 0.56 -6.09 14.68
C GLU A 380 1.04 -5.11 13.59
N ALA A 381 0.61 -3.83 13.63
CA ALA A 381 1.18 -2.80 12.76
C ALA A 381 2.41 -2.13 13.39
N PRO A 382 3.54 -2.02 12.66
CA PRO A 382 4.78 -1.47 13.21
C PRO A 382 4.63 -0.01 13.65
N PRO A 383 5.44 0.47 14.61
CA PRO A 383 5.47 1.87 14.99
C PRO A 383 5.99 2.76 13.86
N ALA A 384 5.82 4.08 14.00
CA ALA A 384 6.33 5.07 13.05
C ALA A 384 7.87 5.18 13.03
N ILE A 385 8.54 4.56 14.01
CA ILE A 385 10.00 4.51 14.11
C ILE A 385 10.51 3.43 13.17
N ILE A 386 11.16 3.82 12.07
CA ILE A 386 11.77 2.88 11.13
C ILE A 386 13.01 2.23 11.77
N SER A 387 13.09 0.91 11.69
CA SER A 387 14.24 0.11 12.12
C SER A 387 14.33 -1.19 11.33
N ILE A 388 15.53 -1.76 11.28
CA ILE A 388 15.80 -3.03 10.61
C ILE A 388 15.81 -4.18 11.61
N PHE A 389 15.06 -5.23 11.31
CA PHE A 389 15.23 -6.55 11.91
C PHE A 389 16.09 -7.43 11.00
N LEU A 390 17.23 -7.91 11.50
CA LEU A 390 18.10 -8.84 10.76
C LEU A 390 17.99 -10.28 11.27
N GLY A 391 17.55 -10.45 12.52
CA GLY A 391 17.63 -11.73 13.19
C GLY A 391 19.01 -12.03 13.77
N ASP A 392 19.10 -13.06 14.60
CA ASP A 392 20.26 -13.30 15.45
C ASP A 392 21.54 -13.60 14.65
N GLU A 393 21.45 -14.44 13.62
CA GLU A 393 22.62 -14.83 12.80
C GLU A 393 23.23 -13.66 12.04
N LEU A 394 22.42 -12.92 11.29
CA LEU A 394 22.91 -11.78 10.51
C LEU A 394 23.37 -10.64 11.41
N THR A 395 22.73 -10.43 12.56
CA THR A 395 23.21 -9.48 13.56
C THR A 395 24.57 -9.89 14.11
N ALA A 396 24.78 -11.16 14.45
CA ALA A 396 26.09 -11.64 14.90
C ALA A 396 27.18 -11.49 13.82
N ILE A 397 26.85 -11.70 12.53
CA ILE A 397 27.77 -11.45 11.41
C ILE A 397 28.12 -9.96 11.34
N VAL A 398 27.13 -9.07 11.44
CA VAL A 398 27.34 -7.61 11.43
C VAL A 398 28.20 -7.18 12.62
N ASP A 399 27.93 -7.68 13.82
CA ASP A 399 28.68 -7.35 15.04
C ASP A 399 30.14 -7.82 14.96
N ASN A 400 30.39 -9.00 14.39
CA ASN A 400 31.75 -9.52 14.19
C ASN A 400 32.52 -8.74 13.11
N LEU A 401 31.85 -8.32 12.02
CA LEU A 401 32.46 -7.41 11.04
C LEU A 401 32.83 -6.06 11.68
N ILE A 402 31.94 -5.51 12.51
CA ILE A 402 32.18 -4.24 13.21
C ILE A 402 33.35 -4.33 14.20
N SER A 403 33.42 -5.43 14.96
CA SER A 403 34.44 -5.65 15.99
C SER A 403 35.73 -6.27 15.47
N GLU A 404 35.79 -6.64 14.19
CA GLU A 404 36.91 -7.33 13.54
C GLU A 404 37.30 -8.64 14.28
N SER A 405 36.28 -9.38 14.74
CA SER A 405 36.42 -10.67 15.43
C SER A 405 36.13 -11.86 14.51
N GLU A 406 36.55 -13.06 14.90
CA GLU A 406 36.19 -14.29 14.17
C GLU A 406 34.71 -14.63 14.37
N TYR A 407 33.99 -14.78 13.26
CA TYR A 407 32.62 -15.30 13.29
C TYR A 407 32.64 -16.83 13.40
N HIS A 408 31.97 -17.35 14.43
CA HIS A 408 31.69 -18.77 14.58
C HIS A 408 30.18 -19.00 14.42
N ALA A 409 29.79 -19.74 13.38
CA ALA A 409 28.39 -20.10 13.16
C ALA A 409 27.84 -20.87 14.37
N ALA A 410 26.64 -20.49 14.81
CA ALA A 410 25.94 -21.27 15.83
C ALA A 410 25.67 -22.69 15.32
N ALA A 411 25.81 -23.69 16.18
CA ALA A 411 25.51 -25.06 15.81
C ALA A 411 24.02 -25.19 15.45
N LYS A 412 23.72 -25.61 14.21
CA LYS A 412 22.35 -25.94 13.78
C LYS A 412 21.84 -27.07 14.66
N LYS A 413 20.76 -26.82 15.40
CA LYS A 413 20.11 -27.80 16.26
C LYS A 413 18.86 -28.30 15.59
N ASP A 414 18.64 -29.61 15.62
CA ASP A 414 17.32 -30.15 15.29
C ASP A 414 16.36 -29.89 16.45
N LEU A 415 15.14 -29.46 16.15
CA LEU A 415 14.07 -29.33 17.13
C LEU A 415 13.61 -30.72 17.57
N GLU A 416 13.82 -31.04 18.86
CA GLU A 416 13.26 -32.24 19.47
C GLU A 416 11.82 -31.98 19.92
N ILE A 417 10.85 -32.40 19.10
CA ILE A 417 9.40 -32.18 19.37
C ILE A 417 8.86 -33.19 20.42
N GLY A 418 9.69 -34.12 20.90
CA GLY A 418 9.28 -35.11 21.91
C GLY A 418 8.30 -36.18 21.41
N VAL A 419 8.01 -36.23 20.10
CA VAL A 419 7.15 -37.21 19.45
C VAL A 419 7.91 -37.86 18.30
N THR A 420 8.15 -39.17 18.40
CA THR A 420 9.02 -39.93 17.47
C THR A 420 8.46 -40.10 16.05
N VAL A 421 7.16 -39.90 15.85
CA VAL A 421 6.50 -40.00 14.53
C VAL A 421 6.71 -38.74 13.69
N LEU A 422 7.03 -37.60 14.33
CA LEU A 422 7.24 -36.34 13.62
C LEU A 422 8.68 -36.25 13.10
N PRO A 423 8.89 -35.71 11.89
CA PRO A 423 10.23 -35.50 11.38
C PRO A 423 10.97 -34.50 12.26
N LYS A 424 12.28 -34.71 12.41
CA LYS A 424 13.15 -33.68 12.99
C LYS A 424 13.26 -32.54 12.00
N PHE A 425 13.04 -31.32 12.46
CA PHE A 425 13.23 -30.12 11.67
C PHE A 425 14.47 -29.39 12.17
N PRO A 426 15.37 -28.92 11.28
CA PRO A 426 16.42 -28.01 11.71
C PRO A 426 15.77 -26.74 12.24
N GLN A 427 16.25 -26.26 13.39
CA GLN A 427 15.86 -24.96 13.92
C GLN A 427 16.35 -23.87 12.96
N ASP A 428 15.47 -22.96 12.58
CA ASP A 428 15.85 -21.77 11.82
C ASP A 428 16.82 -20.91 12.64
N ASN A 429 17.78 -20.27 11.97
CA ASN A 429 18.84 -19.50 12.60
C ASN A 429 18.35 -18.19 13.28
N THR A 430 17.10 -17.79 13.04
CA THR A 430 16.45 -16.65 13.69
C THR A 430 14.96 -16.89 13.87
N ASP A 431 14.41 -16.34 14.95
CA ASP A 431 12.96 -16.22 15.12
C ASP A 431 12.40 -15.05 14.27
N ARG A 432 11.08 -15.02 14.06
CA ARG A 432 10.39 -13.95 13.32
C ARG A 432 9.93 -12.84 14.27
N ASN A 433 10.25 -11.59 13.94
CA ASN A 433 9.73 -10.43 14.68
C ASN A 433 8.69 -9.67 13.85
N ARG A 434 7.41 -9.75 14.25
CA ARG A 434 6.28 -9.08 13.56
C ARG A 434 6.19 -7.58 13.84
N THR A 435 6.87 -7.06 14.86
CA THR A 435 6.77 -5.66 15.30
C THR A 435 7.73 -4.72 14.57
N SER A 436 8.67 -5.28 13.80
CA SER A 436 9.65 -4.51 13.03
C SER A 436 9.02 -3.94 11.76
N PRO A 437 9.28 -2.64 11.45
CA PRO A 437 8.87 -2.02 10.18
C PRO A 437 9.52 -2.65 8.94
N PHE A 438 10.81 -3.01 9.02
CA PHE A 438 11.60 -3.47 7.89
C PHE A 438 12.42 -4.71 8.27
N ALA A 439 11.94 -5.89 7.90
CA ALA A 439 12.51 -7.16 8.37
C ALA A 439 13.18 -7.94 7.24
N PHE A 440 14.40 -8.42 7.46
CA PHE A 440 15.02 -9.40 6.57
C PHE A 440 14.35 -10.76 6.75
N THR A 441 13.73 -11.29 5.69
CA THR A 441 12.97 -12.54 5.73
C THR A 441 13.59 -13.59 4.81
N GLY A 442 14.88 -13.84 5.02
CA GLY A 442 15.66 -14.92 4.41
C GLY A 442 16.35 -14.54 3.11
N ASN A 443 15.67 -13.89 2.18
CA ASN A 443 16.24 -13.51 0.87
C ASN A 443 15.66 -12.21 0.28
N LYS A 444 15.00 -11.42 1.13
CA LYS A 444 14.26 -10.20 0.80
C LYS A 444 14.04 -9.39 2.07
N PHE A 445 13.67 -8.13 1.91
CA PHE A 445 13.16 -7.32 3.02
C PHE A 445 11.64 -7.17 2.92
N GLU A 446 10.96 -7.43 4.02
CA GLU A 446 9.54 -7.22 4.19
C GLU A 446 9.31 -5.86 4.84
N PHE A 447 8.70 -4.92 4.12
CA PHE A 447 8.32 -3.62 4.66
C PHE A 447 6.85 -3.61 5.05
N ARG A 448 6.56 -3.50 6.35
CA ARG A 448 5.23 -3.71 6.93
C ARG A 448 4.43 -2.44 7.19
N SER A 449 5.07 -1.28 7.07
CA SER A 449 4.43 0.01 7.40
C SER A 449 3.44 0.48 6.34
N LEU A 450 3.46 -0.07 5.13
CA LEU A 450 2.57 0.35 4.05
C LEU A 450 1.09 0.01 4.35
N GLY A 451 0.20 0.97 4.10
CA GLY A 451 -1.24 0.81 4.30
C GLY A 451 -1.93 -0.03 3.23
N SER A 452 -3.03 -0.70 3.59
CA SER A 452 -3.82 -1.56 2.70
C SER A 452 -4.45 -0.83 1.50
N SER A 453 -4.69 0.49 1.56
CA SER A 453 -5.26 1.26 0.44
C SER A 453 -4.21 1.85 -0.50
N ALA A 454 -2.96 1.98 -0.05
CA ALA A 454 -1.91 2.68 -0.77
C ALA A 454 -1.41 1.93 -2.01
N SER A 455 -1.00 2.65 -3.05
CA SER A 455 -0.24 2.04 -4.16
C SER A 455 1.15 1.61 -3.68
N ILE A 456 1.63 0.46 -4.13
CA ILE A 456 3.01 0.03 -3.83
C ILE A 456 4.07 0.84 -4.59
N ALA A 457 3.66 1.66 -5.57
CA ALA A 457 4.58 2.40 -6.43
C ALA A 457 5.50 3.33 -5.63
N GLU A 458 4.96 4.19 -4.76
CA GLU A 458 5.73 5.22 -4.06
C GLU A 458 6.72 4.62 -3.07
N THR A 459 6.31 3.58 -2.34
CA THR A 459 7.21 2.80 -1.49
C THR A 459 8.39 2.25 -2.27
N ASN A 460 8.12 1.66 -3.45
CA ASN A 460 9.19 1.08 -4.26
C ASN A 460 10.04 2.15 -4.98
N VAL A 461 9.48 3.32 -5.33
CA VAL A 461 10.26 4.48 -5.78
C VAL A 461 11.26 4.88 -4.71
N THR A 462 10.81 5.01 -3.45
CA THR A 462 11.68 5.36 -2.33
C THR A 462 12.76 4.29 -2.13
N LEU A 463 12.38 3.01 -1.99
CA LEU A 463 13.32 1.90 -1.77
C LEU A 463 14.37 1.80 -2.88
N ASN A 464 13.95 1.82 -4.14
CA ASN A 464 14.88 1.76 -5.27
C ASN A 464 15.84 2.95 -5.26
N SER A 465 15.34 4.17 -4.96
CA SER A 465 16.15 5.40 -5.01
C SER A 465 17.17 5.48 -3.88
N ILE A 466 16.79 5.19 -2.64
CA ILE A 466 17.70 5.24 -1.49
C ILE A 466 18.82 4.20 -1.64
N VAL A 467 18.49 3.02 -2.17
CA VAL A 467 19.48 1.96 -2.40
C VAL A 467 20.38 2.30 -3.58
N ALA A 468 19.82 2.84 -4.67
CA ALA A 468 20.62 3.28 -5.82
C ALA A 468 21.67 4.32 -5.40
N ASP A 469 21.32 5.28 -4.55
CA ASP A 469 22.25 6.32 -4.11
C ASP A 469 23.39 5.79 -3.25
N VAL A 470 23.09 4.85 -2.35
CA VAL A 470 24.13 4.17 -1.58
C VAL A 470 25.04 3.34 -2.47
N LEU A 471 24.47 2.53 -3.39
CA LEU A 471 25.26 1.72 -4.33
C LEU A 471 26.11 2.58 -5.26
N MET A 472 25.63 3.76 -5.67
CA MET A 472 26.42 4.73 -6.41
C MET A 472 27.64 5.17 -5.61
N SER A 473 27.47 5.56 -4.34
CA SER A 473 28.58 5.96 -3.48
C SER A 473 29.60 4.83 -3.28
N PHE A 474 29.13 3.59 -3.14
CA PHE A 474 30.00 2.42 -3.02
C PHE A 474 30.76 2.15 -4.32
N ALA A 475 30.08 2.23 -5.47
CA ALA A 475 30.73 2.05 -6.77
C ALA A 475 31.78 3.12 -7.03
N ASP A 476 31.48 4.39 -6.72
CA ASP A 476 32.40 5.52 -6.92
C ASP A 476 33.69 5.42 -6.09
N GLU A 477 33.64 4.75 -4.93
CA GLU A 477 34.80 4.47 -4.08
C GLU A 477 35.56 3.23 -4.56
N LEU A 478 34.86 2.10 -4.77
CA LEU A 478 35.47 0.82 -5.10
C LEU A 478 36.06 0.77 -6.51
N GLU A 479 35.48 1.49 -7.48
CA GLU A 479 36.02 1.59 -8.85
C GLU A 479 37.40 2.27 -8.90
N LYS A 480 37.75 3.06 -7.87
CA LYS A 480 39.02 3.79 -7.77
C LYS A 480 40.05 3.08 -6.89
N ALA A 481 39.70 1.92 -6.32
CA ALA A 481 40.56 1.21 -5.40
C ALA A 481 41.63 0.40 -6.12
N ASP A 482 42.89 0.54 -5.70
CA ASP A 482 44.00 -0.28 -6.19
C ASP A 482 43.90 -1.73 -5.68
N ASP A 483 43.45 -1.92 -4.43
CA ASP A 483 43.13 -3.22 -3.83
C ASP A 483 41.63 -3.29 -3.53
N PHE A 484 40.90 -3.88 -4.47
CA PHE A 484 39.44 -4.04 -4.35
C PHE A 484 39.03 -4.80 -3.09
N LYS A 485 39.74 -5.89 -2.73
CA LYS A 485 39.32 -6.74 -1.60
C LYS A 485 39.44 -5.98 -0.28
N ARG A 486 40.56 -5.27 -0.10
CA ARG A 486 40.77 -4.44 1.08
C ARG A 486 39.79 -3.28 1.14
N ALA A 487 39.64 -2.52 0.04
CA ALA A 487 38.71 -1.40 0.00
C ALA A 487 37.25 -1.84 0.25
N LEU A 488 36.86 -2.99 -0.27
CA LEU A 488 35.53 -3.59 -0.02
C LEU A 488 35.32 -3.89 1.46
N HIS A 489 36.29 -4.54 2.10
CA HIS A 489 36.21 -4.86 3.53
C HIS A 489 36.16 -3.58 4.37
N ASP A 490 37.08 -2.64 4.14
CA ASP A 490 37.15 -1.37 4.85
C ASP A 490 35.85 -0.57 4.70
N LEU A 491 35.27 -0.54 3.50
CA LEU A 491 33.99 0.11 3.21
C LEU A 491 32.84 -0.52 3.99
N ILE A 492 32.74 -1.86 4.00
CA ILE A 492 31.68 -2.59 4.72
C ILE A 492 31.78 -2.31 6.22
N VAL A 493 32.96 -2.51 6.81
CA VAL A 493 33.17 -2.34 8.25
C VAL A 493 32.92 -0.90 8.69
N ARG A 494 33.45 0.09 7.95
CA ARG A 494 33.23 1.51 8.22
C ARG A 494 31.74 1.85 8.16
N THR A 495 31.06 1.40 7.11
CA THR A 495 29.64 1.70 6.93
C THR A 495 28.78 1.06 8.03
N LEU A 496 29.04 -0.19 8.41
CA LEU A 496 28.30 -0.84 9.49
C LEU A 496 28.55 -0.17 10.84
N ARG A 497 29.79 0.30 11.12
CA ARG A 497 30.10 1.10 12.32
C ARG A 497 29.29 2.39 12.37
N GLU A 498 29.12 3.07 11.24
CA GLU A 498 28.39 4.34 11.15
C GLU A 498 26.86 4.17 11.22
N HIS A 499 26.32 3.07 10.70
CA HIS A 499 24.88 2.91 10.46
C HIS A 499 24.19 1.78 11.26
N ASN A 500 24.89 1.06 12.15
CA ASN A 500 24.26 -0.02 12.94
C ASN A 500 23.14 0.45 13.89
N ARG A 501 23.03 1.75 14.19
CA ARG A 501 22.01 2.29 15.09
C ARG A 501 20.56 1.96 14.65
N ILE A 502 20.35 1.76 13.36
CA ILE A 502 19.04 1.41 12.76
C ILE A 502 18.63 -0.04 13.04
N ILE A 503 19.56 -0.90 13.43
CA ILE A 503 19.32 -2.33 13.67
C ILE A 503 18.68 -2.49 15.05
N PHE A 504 17.51 -3.12 15.09
CA PHE A 504 16.79 -3.41 16.31
C PHE A 504 16.00 -4.72 16.19
N ASN A 505 16.41 -5.72 16.96
CA ASN A 505 15.78 -7.04 16.96
C ASN A 505 14.72 -7.23 18.06
N GLY A 506 14.47 -6.21 18.89
CA GLY A 506 13.57 -6.29 20.04
C GLY A 506 12.10 -5.96 19.74
N ASN A 507 11.30 -5.81 20.79
CA ASN A 507 9.88 -5.45 20.69
C ASN A 507 9.71 -3.97 20.32
N GLY A 508 9.23 -3.69 19.11
CA GLY A 508 8.99 -2.33 18.60
C GLY A 508 7.87 -1.57 19.32
N TYR A 509 6.98 -2.24 20.05
CA TYR A 509 5.88 -1.61 20.78
C TYR A 509 6.25 -1.15 22.20
N ALA A 510 7.41 -1.57 22.71
CA ALA A 510 7.80 -1.23 24.06
C ALA A 510 8.14 0.28 24.16
N ASN A 511 7.68 0.96 25.21
CA ASN A 511 8.10 2.34 25.50
C ASN A 511 9.63 2.48 25.60
N ALA A 512 10.30 1.44 26.09
CA ALA A 512 11.76 1.37 26.12
C ALA A 512 12.39 1.51 24.72
N TRP A 513 11.74 1.00 23.66
CA TRP A 513 12.21 1.20 22.29
C TRP A 513 12.06 2.66 21.85
N VAL A 514 10.95 3.33 22.21
CA VAL A 514 10.75 4.75 21.89
C VAL A 514 11.86 5.61 22.50
N GLU A 515 12.20 5.38 23.77
CA GLU A 515 13.27 6.09 24.47
C GLU A 515 14.66 5.76 23.91
N GLU A 516 14.90 4.50 23.54
CA GLU A 516 16.16 4.05 22.94
C GLU A 516 16.34 4.61 21.52
N ALA A 517 15.32 4.55 20.68
CA ALA A 517 15.33 5.09 19.33
C ALA A 517 15.62 6.60 19.34
N ALA A 518 15.01 7.35 20.26
CA ALA A 518 15.29 8.76 20.46
C ALA A 518 16.76 9.01 20.86
N ARG A 519 17.32 8.20 21.78
CA ARG A 519 18.74 8.26 22.16
C ARG A 519 19.69 7.96 20.98
N ARG A 520 19.28 7.07 20.08
CA ARG A 520 20.00 6.74 18.83
C ARG A 520 19.84 7.81 17.74
N GLY A 521 18.92 8.76 17.92
CA GLY A 521 18.62 9.80 16.94
C GLY A 521 17.80 9.31 15.75
N LEU A 522 17.01 8.24 15.92
CA LEU A 522 16.08 7.76 14.90
C LEU A 522 14.82 8.64 14.86
N PRO A 523 14.33 9.04 13.67
CA PRO A 523 13.15 9.88 13.57
C PRO A 523 11.89 9.13 14.03
N ASN A 524 10.98 9.87 14.67
CA ASN A 524 9.67 9.37 15.08
C ASN A 524 8.58 10.39 14.72
N TYR A 525 8.06 10.29 13.51
CA TYR A 525 6.96 11.14 13.04
C TYR A 525 5.62 10.44 13.26
N ALA A 526 4.96 10.77 14.37
CA ALA A 526 3.72 10.13 14.80
C ALA A 526 2.52 10.45 13.89
N SER A 527 2.61 11.49 13.05
CA SER A 527 1.57 11.85 12.10
C SER A 527 2.09 12.03 10.68
N THR A 528 1.19 11.89 9.72
CA THR A 528 1.42 12.22 8.32
C THR A 528 1.82 13.67 8.15
N VAL A 529 1.19 14.59 8.90
CA VAL A 529 1.45 16.03 8.83
C VAL A 529 2.83 16.39 9.40
N ASP A 530 3.31 15.64 10.39
CA ASP A 530 4.68 15.79 10.91
C ASP A 530 5.73 15.21 9.96
N ALA A 531 5.40 14.13 9.24
CA ALA A 531 6.33 13.44 8.35
C ALA A 531 6.51 14.17 7.00
N LEU A 532 5.42 14.61 6.36
CA LEU A 532 5.42 15.13 5.00
C LEU A 532 6.39 16.30 4.75
N PRO A 533 6.57 17.28 5.66
CA PRO A 533 7.52 18.38 5.44
C PRO A 533 8.95 17.91 5.16
N HIS A 534 9.36 16.78 5.75
CA HIS A 534 10.69 16.21 5.56
C HIS A 534 10.92 15.64 4.15
N LEU A 535 9.88 15.50 3.32
CA LEU A 535 10.06 15.16 1.89
C LEU A 535 10.89 16.21 1.15
N LEU A 536 10.79 17.47 1.59
CA LEU A 536 11.46 18.62 0.97
C LEU A 536 12.78 18.99 1.67
N ASP A 537 13.23 18.21 2.65
CA ASP A 537 14.57 18.37 3.23
C ASP A 537 15.62 18.25 2.12
N GLU A 538 16.65 19.11 2.16
CA GLU A 538 17.62 19.22 1.06
C GLU A 538 18.31 17.89 0.74
N LYS A 539 18.57 17.05 1.76
CA LYS A 539 19.14 15.70 1.57
C LYS A 539 18.26 14.81 0.69
N ASN A 540 16.94 14.92 0.81
CA ASN A 540 15.96 14.09 0.12
C ASN A 540 15.72 14.62 -1.29
N VAL A 541 15.63 15.95 -1.46
CA VAL A 541 15.55 16.58 -2.78
C VAL A 541 16.81 16.28 -3.60
N ALA A 542 17.99 16.42 -3.00
CA ALA A 542 19.25 16.14 -3.67
C ALA A 542 19.40 14.65 -4.04
N LEU A 543 18.92 13.73 -3.20
CA LEU A 543 18.87 12.30 -3.51
C LEU A 543 18.09 12.04 -4.82
N PHE A 544 16.82 12.45 -4.87
CA PHE A 544 15.98 12.15 -6.03
C PHE A 544 16.45 12.85 -7.31
N ALA A 545 16.96 14.09 -7.19
CA ALA A 545 17.53 14.82 -8.31
C ALA A 545 18.80 14.15 -8.86
N ARG A 546 19.70 13.72 -7.96
CA ARG A 546 20.96 13.05 -8.33
C ARG A 546 20.73 11.69 -9.00
N GLN A 547 19.70 10.96 -8.57
CA GLN A 547 19.29 9.71 -9.21
C GLN A 547 18.40 9.91 -10.46
N GLY A 548 17.99 11.14 -10.76
CA GLY A 548 17.15 11.45 -11.93
C GLY A 548 15.72 10.90 -11.82
N VAL A 549 15.22 10.73 -10.59
CA VAL A 549 13.90 10.14 -10.32
C VAL A 549 12.82 11.21 -10.24
N TYR A 550 13.06 12.23 -9.41
CA TYR A 550 12.21 13.42 -9.31
C TYR A 550 13.03 14.70 -9.45
N SER A 551 12.44 15.69 -10.09
CA SER A 551 12.83 17.08 -9.95
C SER A 551 12.30 17.68 -8.64
N ARG A 552 12.88 18.81 -8.21
CA ARG A 552 12.36 19.57 -7.04
C ARG A 552 10.89 19.94 -7.21
N THR A 553 10.49 20.31 -8.43
CA THR A 553 9.11 20.70 -8.74
C THR A 553 8.15 19.52 -8.63
N GLU A 554 8.53 18.34 -9.12
CA GLU A 554 7.74 17.11 -8.98
C GLU A 554 7.60 16.68 -7.51
N LEU A 555 8.66 16.81 -6.69
CA LEU A 555 8.60 16.53 -5.25
C LEU A 555 7.67 17.50 -4.51
N HIS A 556 7.78 18.79 -4.81
CA HIS A 556 6.92 19.81 -4.20
C HIS A 556 5.45 19.60 -4.55
N SER A 557 5.15 19.26 -5.81
CA SER A 557 3.81 18.89 -6.24
C SER A 557 3.23 17.72 -5.43
N ARG A 558 4.00 16.66 -5.21
CA ARG A 558 3.56 15.49 -4.42
C ARG A 558 3.36 15.81 -2.95
N TYR A 559 4.24 16.65 -2.39
CA TYR A 559 4.10 17.16 -1.03
C TYR A 559 2.75 17.89 -0.86
N GLU A 560 2.45 18.83 -1.74
CA GLU A 560 1.19 19.60 -1.72
C GLU A 560 -0.04 18.69 -1.91
N ILE A 561 -0.02 17.79 -2.91
CA ILE A 561 -1.11 16.84 -3.15
C ILE A 561 -1.40 15.99 -1.92
N SER A 562 -0.35 15.49 -1.25
CA SER A 562 -0.49 14.63 -0.08
C SER A 562 -1.11 15.36 1.11
N LEU A 563 -0.70 16.62 1.34
CA LEU A 563 -1.27 17.47 2.39
C LEU A 563 -2.72 17.85 2.09
N GLU A 564 -3.02 18.24 0.86
CA GLU A 564 -4.38 18.54 0.44
C GLU A 564 -5.29 17.33 0.57
N TYR A 565 -4.82 16.15 0.15
CA TYR A 565 -5.57 14.91 0.28
C TYR A 565 -5.84 14.57 1.74
N TYR A 566 -4.82 14.67 2.60
CA TYR A 566 -4.98 14.48 4.04
C TYR A 566 -6.06 15.41 4.61
N ALA A 567 -5.97 16.71 4.31
CA ALA A 567 -6.92 17.69 4.83
C ALA A 567 -8.35 17.42 4.34
N LYS A 568 -8.51 17.15 3.04
CA LYS A 568 -9.82 16.82 2.44
C LYS A 568 -10.42 15.54 3.02
N ALA A 569 -9.61 14.50 3.22
CA ALA A 569 -10.05 13.23 3.79
C ALA A 569 -10.57 13.43 5.22
N VAL A 570 -9.79 14.08 6.08
CA VAL A 570 -10.19 14.35 7.48
C VAL A 570 -11.42 15.26 7.54
N ASN A 571 -11.51 16.29 6.69
CA ASN A 571 -12.70 17.14 6.63
C ASN A 571 -13.96 16.36 6.23
N ILE A 572 -13.88 15.43 5.26
CA ILE A 572 -15.00 14.55 4.91
C ILE A 572 -15.40 13.68 6.10
N GLU A 573 -14.43 13.16 6.86
CA GLU A 573 -14.71 12.43 8.09
C GLU A 573 -15.40 13.31 9.13
N ALA A 574 -14.95 14.56 9.31
CA ALA A 574 -15.50 15.51 10.27
C ALA A 574 -16.95 15.89 9.95
N GLU A 575 -17.23 16.24 8.70
CA GLU A 575 -18.58 16.55 8.22
C GLU A 575 -19.51 15.33 8.35
N THR A 576 -19.01 14.14 8.05
CA THR A 576 -19.78 12.90 8.21
C THR A 576 -20.04 12.59 9.69
N CYS A 577 -19.04 12.78 10.55
CA CYS A 577 -19.13 12.64 12.00
C CYS A 577 -20.20 13.57 12.56
N LEU A 578 -20.14 14.86 12.22
CA LEU A 578 -21.10 15.88 12.63
C LEU A 578 -22.51 15.53 12.16
N MET A 579 -22.66 15.20 10.87
CA MET A 579 -23.95 14.87 10.26
C MET A 579 -24.61 13.65 10.92
N MET A 580 -23.86 12.58 11.17
CA MET A 580 -24.39 11.38 11.83
C MET A 580 -24.70 11.64 13.31
N ALA A 581 -23.82 12.32 14.03
CA ALA A 581 -24.04 12.65 15.44
C ALA A 581 -25.28 13.53 15.64
N GLU A 582 -25.43 14.57 14.82
CA GLU A 582 -26.53 15.54 14.93
C GLU A 582 -27.86 15.01 14.40
N ARG A 583 -27.87 14.28 13.28
CA ARG A 583 -29.11 13.89 12.59
C ARG A 583 -29.57 12.47 12.89
N GLN A 584 -28.71 11.62 13.44
CA GLN A 584 -29.04 10.21 13.70
C GLN A 584 -28.89 9.88 15.18
N ILE A 585 -27.69 10.03 15.75
CA ILE A 585 -27.38 9.55 17.11
C ILE A 585 -28.11 10.39 18.17
N PHE A 586 -27.91 11.71 18.18
CA PHE A 586 -28.54 12.57 19.19
C PHE A 586 -30.08 12.48 19.17
N PRO A 587 -30.77 12.54 18.01
CA PRO A 587 -32.23 12.36 17.97
C PRO A 587 -32.70 10.99 18.45
N ALA A 588 -31.98 9.92 18.12
CA ALA A 588 -32.28 8.57 18.61
C ALA A 588 -32.19 8.49 20.14
N CYS A 589 -31.10 8.98 20.72
CA CYS A 589 -30.88 8.98 22.16
C CYS A 589 -31.85 9.93 22.90
N ALA A 590 -32.20 11.07 22.30
CA ALA A 590 -33.19 11.99 22.85
C ALA A 590 -34.60 11.38 22.84
N LYS A 591 -34.96 10.68 21.76
CA LYS A 591 -36.22 9.94 21.68
C LYS A 591 -36.28 8.87 22.77
N PHE A 592 -35.24 8.03 22.88
CA PHE A 592 -35.13 6.99 23.92
C PHE A 592 -35.28 7.56 25.34
N ALA A 593 -34.59 8.66 25.65
CA ALA A 593 -34.75 9.36 26.93
C ALA A 593 -36.21 9.82 27.15
N GLY A 594 -36.88 10.32 26.11
CA GLY A 594 -38.30 10.66 26.17
C GLY A 594 -39.21 9.45 26.44
N GLU A 595 -38.88 8.27 25.91
CA GLU A 595 -39.62 7.02 26.18
C GLU A 595 -39.39 6.55 27.61
N MET A 596 -38.14 6.54 28.07
CA MET A 596 -37.79 6.24 29.46
C MET A 596 -38.46 7.20 30.45
N GLY A 597 -38.56 8.48 30.09
CA GLY A 597 -39.31 9.47 30.87
C GLY A 597 -40.81 9.19 30.95
N ARG A 598 -41.41 8.53 29.94
CA ARG A 598 -42.81 8.03 30.03
C ARG A 598 -42.89 6.84 30.97
N VAL A 599 -42.00 5.85 30.80
CA VAL A 599 -41.93 4.65 31.65
C VAL A 599 -41.81 5.01 33.13
N VAL A 600 -40.92 5.95 33.48
CA VAL A 600 -40.75 6.44 34.86
C VAL A 600 -42.06 7.03 35.42
N ARG A 601 -42.82 7.79 34.62
CA ARG A 601 -44.10 8.35 35.06
C ARG A 601 -45.15 7.27 35.25
N ASP A 602 -45.28 6.36 34.29
CA ASP A 602 -46.30 5.30 34.30
C ASP A 602 -46.09 4.36 35.50
N ILE A 603 -44.85 3.98 35.83
CA ILE A 603 -44.52 3.15 37.00
C ILE A 603 -44.87 3.89 38.30
N ARG A 604 -44.58 5.19 38.37
CA ARG A 604 -44.89 6.02 39.54
C ARG A 604 -46.41 6.19 39.73
N GLU A 605 -47.16 6.37 38.64
CA GLU A 605 -48.63 6.43 38.64
C GLU A 605 -49.25 5.10 39.09
N ALA A 606 -48.61 3.97 38.79
CA ALA A 606 -49.00 2.65 39.29
C ALA A 606 -48.68 2.43 40.79
N GLY A 607 -48.05 3.41 41.46
CA GLY A 607 -47.74 3.35 42.90
C GLY A 607 -46.44 2.63 43.25
N VAL A 608 -45.53 2.45 42.29
CA VAL A 608 -44.21 1.80 42.47
C VAL A 608 -43.08 2.82 42.25
N GLU A 609 -41.93 2.63 42.90
CA GLU A 609 -40.76 3.50 42.75
C GLU A 609 -39.85 3.03 41.58
N PRO A 610 -39.68 3.83 40.50
CA PRO A 610 -38.94 3.43 39.29
C PRO A 610 -37.41 3.67 39.41
N ILE A 611 -36.76 3.04 40.39
CA ILE A 611 -35.35 3.32 40.73
C ILE A 611 -34.39 3.06 39.57
N ALA A 612 -34.54 1.94 38.86
CA ALA A 612 -33.63 1.55 37.79
C ALA A 612 -33.83 2.43 36.54
N GLU A 613 -35.09 2.70 36.21
CA GLU A 613 -35.51 3.48 35.06
C GLU A 613 -35.10 4.95 35.22
N GLU A 614 -35.24 5.52 36.42
CA GLU A 614 -34.76 6.87 36.74
C GLU A 614 -33.23 7.00 36.59
N ARG A 615 -32.47 5.99 37.05
CA ARG A 615 -31.02 5.98 36.90
C ARG A 615 -30.60 5.91 35.44
N LEU A 616 -31.23 5.03 34.64
CA LEU A 616 -30.95 4.91 33.22
C LEU A 616 -31.30 6.20 32.48
N LEU A 617 -32.48 6.78 32.75
CA LEU A 617 -32.89 8.05 32.20
C LEU A 617 -31.84 9.13 32.50
N LYS A 618 -31.42 9.25 33.76
CA LYS A 618 -30.38 10.21 34.16
C LYS A 618 -29.08 9.99 33.40
N PHE A 619 -28.60 8.75 33.31
CA PHE A 619 -27.36 8.43 32.62
C PHE A 619 -27.40 8.84 31.14
N VAL A 620 -28.50 8.54 30.45
CA VAL A 620 -28.70 8.91 29.04
C VAL A 620 -28.82 10.42 28.89
N THR A 621 -29.61 11.11 29.73
CA THR A 621 -29.77 12.57 29.64
C THR A 621 -28.46 13.31 29.90
N ASP A 622 -27.67 12.88 30.88
CA ASP A 622 -26.37 13.47 31.19
C ASP A 622 -25.40 13.35 29.99
N ARG A 623 -25.46 12.23 29.27
CA ARG A 623 -24.64 11.98 28.07
C ARG A 623 -25.16 12.70 26.84
N ASN A 624 -26.48 12.86 26.69
CA ASN A 624 -27.07 13.67 25.62
C ASN A 624 -26.61 15.13 25.72
N VAL A 625 -26.54 15.71 26.93
CA VAL A 625 -26.00 17.07 27.13
C VAL A 625 -24.55 17.13 26.67
N LYS A 626 -23.70 16.20 27.13
CA LYS A 626 -22.28 16.14 26.73
C LYS A 626 -22.13 15.96 25.21
N LEU A 627 -22.94 15.11 24.60
CA LEU A 627 -22.92 14.86 23.16
C LEU A 627 -23.28 16.13 22.40
N PHE A 628 -24.33 16.84 22.83
CA PHE A 628 -24.74 18.10 22.23
C PHE A 628 -23.63 19.17 22.30
N ASP A 629 -22.97 19.30 23.45
CA ASP A 629 -21.85 20.23 23.62
C ASP A 629 -20.66 19.84 22.71
N ALA A 630 -20.34 18.54 22.63
CA ALA A 630 -19.29 18.03 21.75
C ALA A 630 -19.61 18.24 20.27
N ILE A 631 -20.87 18.04 19.85
CA ILE A 631 -21.37 18.33 18.50
C ILE A 631 -21.19 19.81 18.17
N ASN A 632 -21.56 20.72 19.09
CA ASN A 632 -21.38 22.15 18.87
C ASN A 632 -19.90 22.53 18.76
N ASN A 633 -19.03 21.97 19.61
CA ASN A 633 -17.59 22.20 19.53
C ASN A 633 -17.00 21.70 18.19
N LEU A 634 -17.42 20.52 17.71
CA LEU A 634 -17.02 20.02 16.41
C LEU A 634 -17.54 20.92 15.27
N ARG A 635 -18.78 21.42 15.37
CA ARG A 635 -19.34 22.36 14.40
C ARG A 635 -18.51 23.65 14.33
N GLU A 636 -18.16 24.24 15.47
CA GLU A 636 -17.33 25.45 15.52
C GLU A 636 -15.91 25.17 14.97
N ALA A 637 -15.34 24.00 15.25
CA ALA A 637 -14.07 23.59 14.67
C ALA A 637 -14.16 23.47 13.14
N ILE A 638 -15.20 22.83 12.60
CA ILE A 638 -15.43 22.73 11.15
C ILE A 638 -15.61 24.12 10.52
N LEU A 639 -16.39 25.01 11.14
CA LEU A 639 -16.54 26.41 10.68
C LEU A 639 -15.22 27.20 10.75
N GLY A 640 -14.34 26.84 11.68
CA GLY A 640 -13.00 27.39 11.83
C GLY A 640 -12.00 26.89 10.79
N THR A 641 -12.33 25.83 10.05
CA THR A 641 -11.48 25.29 8.98
C THR A 641 -11.24 26.37 7.93
N ARG A 642 -9.98 26.75 7.77
CA ARG A 642 -9.57 27.72 6.76
C ARG A 642 -9.10 26.96 5.54
N HIS A 643 -9.52 27.38 4.35
CA HIS A 643 -8.85 27.01 3.10
C HIS A 643 -7.74 28.02 2.85
N SER A 644 -6.70 27.98 3.70
CA SER A 644 -5.53 28.84 3.50
C SER A 644 -4.79 28.39 2.23
N ALA A 645 -3.99 29.29 1.65
CA ALA A 645 -3.13 28.93 0.51
C ALA A 645 -1.98 27.98 0.91
N ASN A 646 -1.79 27.70 2.20
CA ASN A 646 -0.75 26.84 2.72
C ASN A 646 -1.35 25.47 3.09
N ALA A 647 -1.09 24.44 2.27
CA ALA A 647 -1.65 23.11 2.49
C ALA A 647 -1.20 22.50 3.83
N LEU A 648 -0.01 22.85 4.34
CA LEU A 648 0.49 22.34 5.61
C LEU A 648 -0.35 22.86 6.78
N GLU A 649 -0.65 24.16 6.81
CA GLU A 649 -1.48 24.76 7.85
C GLU A 649 -2.88 24.14 7.88
N ASN A 650 -3.46 23.92 6.70
CA ASN A 650 -4.77 23.26 6.58
C ASN A 650 -4.70 21.84 7.16
N ALA A 651 -3.71 21.04 6.76
CA ALA A 651 -3.54 19.68 7.28
C ALA A 651 -3.24 19.64 8.79
N GLN A 652 -2.48 20.61 9.32
CA GLN A 652 -2.22 20.75 10.75
C GLN A 652 -3.50 21.07 11.54
N TYR A 653 -4.37 21.94 11.00
CA TYR A 653 -5.65 22.23 11.62
C TYR A 653 -6.52 20.97 11.74
N GLU A 654 -6.59 20.20 10.66
CA GLU A 654 -7.31 18.93 10.62
C GLU A 654 -6.76 17.93 11.65
N ARG A 655 -5.43 17.80 11.75
CA ARG A 655 -4.79 16.91 12.71
C ARG A 655 -4.98 17.32 14.17
N TYR A 656 -4.76 18.58 14.51
CA TYR A 656 -4.65 19.01 15.91
C TYR A 656 -5.93 19.61 16.49
N ILE A 657 -6.90 20.01 15.65
CA ILE A 657 -8.16 20.61 16.10
C ILE A 657 -9.35 19.71 15.76
N ILE A 658 -9.48 19.28 14.50
CA ILE A 658 -10.64 18.52 14.03
C ILE A 658 -10.65 17.08 14.58
N ILE A 659 -9.56 16.32 14.42
CA ILE A 659 -9.48 14.93 14.91
C ILE A 659 -9.78 14.82 16.42
N PRO A 660 -9.21 15.67 17.32
CA PRO A 660 -9.58 15.64 18.73
C PRO A 660 -11.06 15.95 18.99
N ALA A 661 -11.65 16.92 18.27
CA ALA A 661 -13.07 17.24 18.39
C ALA A 661 -13.96 16.06 17.98
N MET A 662 -13.66 15.41 16.85
CA MET A 662 -14.35 14.19 16.41
C MET A 662 -14.22 13.06 17.43
N SER A 663 -13.02 12.87 17.98
CA SER A 663 -12.76 11.81 18.96
C SER A 663 -13.62 11.98 20.21
N LYS A 664 -13.87 13.23 20.64
CA LYS A 664 -14.76 13.51 21.77
C LYS A 664 -16.22 13.19 21.48
N VAL A 665 -16.70 13.51 20.28
CA VAL A 665 -18.06 13.15 19.83
C VAL A 665 -18.22 11.63 19.82
N ARG A 666 -17.23 10.92 19.25
CA ARG A 666 -17.20 9.46 19.22
C ARG A 666 -17.25 8.84 20.61
N GLU A 667 -16.37 9.26 21.52
CA GLU A 667 -16.29 8.71 22.89
C GLU A 667 -17.67 8.72 23.58
N ILE A 668 -18.41 9.82 23.45
CA ILE A 668 -19.71 9.98 24.10
C ILE A 668 -20.80 9.17 23.36
N ALA A 669 -20.75 9.14 22.03
CA ALA A 669 -21.68 8.36 21.21
C ALA A 669 -21.52 6.85 21.45
N ASP A 670 -20.28 6.34 21.52
CA ASP A 670 -19.99 4.93 21.79
C ASP A 670 -20.45 4.53 23.21
N ASP A 671 -20.34 5.43 24.21
CA ASP A 671 -20.91 5.21 25.56
C ASP A 671 -22.46 5.16 25.51
N LEU A 672 -23.10 6.04 24.74
CA LEU A 672 -24.55 6.03 24.53
C LEU A 672 -25.04 4.75 23.83
N GLU A 673 -24.30 4.21 22.85
CA GLU A 673 -24.60 2.93 22.19
C GLU A 673 -24.77 1.79 23.20
N SER A 674 -23.96 1.79 24.27
CA SER A 674 -24.01 0.77 25.31
C SER A 674 -25.19 0.89 26.29
N LEU A 675 -25.87 2.04 26.30
CA LEU A 675 -26.95 2.35 27.24
C LEU A 675 -28.34 2.33 26.59
N VAL A 676 -28.42 2.69 25.31
CA VAL A 676 -29.67 2.80 24.56
C VAL A 676 -30.08 1.42 24.02
N ASP A 677 -31.38 1.13 24.01
CA ASP A 677 -31.89 -0.13 23.45
C ASP A 677 -31.49 -0.29 21.97
N LYS A 678 -31.10 -1.51 21.56
CA LYS A 678 -30.64 -1.80 20.19
C LYS A 678 -31.64 -1.38 19.11
N LYS A 679 -32.95 -1.43 19.39
CA LYS A 679 -33.98 -1.01 18.42
C LYS A 679 -34.05 0.51 18.24
N SER A 680 -33.55 1.27 19.21
CA SER A 680 -33.48 2.72 19.14
C SER A 680 -32.22 3.21 18.45
N TRP A 681 -31.17 2.38 18.35
CA TRP A 681 -29.92 2.74 17.71
C TRP A 681 -30.07 2.83 16.18
N PRO A 682 -29.57 3.89 15.51
CA PRO A 682 -29.99 4.21 14.15
C PRO A 682 -29.28 3.43 13.03
N PHE A 683 -28.23 2.67 13.31
CA PHE A 683 -27.46 1.93 12.31
C PHE A 683 -26.80 0.66 12.89
N PRO A 684 -26.33 -0.28 12.05
CA PRO A 684 -25.69 -1.51 12.53
C PRO A 684 -24.48 -1.27 13.45
N THR A 685 -24.42 -2.02 14.55
CA THR A 685 -23.34 -2.00 15.55
C THR A 685 -22.19 -2.91 15.12
N TYR A 686 -21.07 -2.90 15.85
CA TYR A 686 -19.90 -3.69 15.45
C TYR A 686 -20.12 -5.21 15.51
N ASP A 687 -20.91 -5.73 16.46
CA ASP A 687 -21.32 -7.14 16.49
C ASP A 687 -22.08 -7.54 15.22
N ASP A 688 -22.92 -6.63 14.71
CA ASP A 688 -23.64 -6.85 13.46
C ASP A 688 -22.67 -6.93 12.26
N LEU A 689 -21.69 -6.02 12.20
CA LEU A 689 -20.78 -5.88 11.07
C LEU A 689 -19.70 -6.97 11.02
N LEU A 690 -19.13 -7.34 12.16
CA LEU A 690 -17.95 -8.20 12.24
C LEU A 690 -18.26 -9.70 12.26
N PHE A 691 -19.45 -10.11 12.74
CA PHE A 691 -19.76 -11.52 12.94
C PHE A 691 -20.80 -12.09 11.97
N ASN A 692 -21.58 -11.25 11.29
CA ASN A 692 -22.66 -11.69 10.38
C ASN A 692 -22.27 -11.76 8.90
N VAL A 693 -20.96 -11.83 8.61
CA VAL A 693 -20.42 -11.95 7.23
C VAL A 693 -20.62 -13.34 6.65
#